data_AF-A0A7K8WA15-F1
#
_entry.id   AF-A0A7K8WA15-F1
#
_cell.length_a   1.000
_cell.length_b   1.000
_cell.length_c   1.000
_cell.angle_alpha   90.00
_cell.angle_beta   90.00
_cell.angle_gamma   90.00
#
_symmetry.space_group_name_H-M   'P 1'
#
loop_
_entity.id
_entity.type
_entity.pdbx_description
1 polymer ?
#
loop_
_entity_poly.entity_id
_entity_poly.type
_entity_poly.pdbx_seq_one_letter_code
_entity_poly.pdbx_strand_id
1 'polypeptide(L)'
;MDVYDPQMLGVVVFGGFMVISAIGIFLVSTFSMKETSYEEALAKQRKELEKTQQQKTEKKKKEKPVEKKGKAKKKEEKPNGKIPEQQMTQEVTDPPKDVVLEPVVLEPLTVESSIAAVSVVPQEKEKPVPSPKEKRKKEKKVAKVEPAPTPVLASPPVSVPRSSSVLEVTPKEVPVMAVPPVGTQQSAPVNPVAIKKTDALLTREEQKHDGPVKKKAASKKKSEPAPTDSDGPLYLPYKTLVSTVSSMVFSDGEAQQLIEILTEKVGMDTWHMATQKGDPVAVLKRQLEEKEKQLSAEQEDATAARNKLRELSKDLVAERAKAAAVEGKLKDQLLAHEREIMAVQARMQASYQDHVSETQQLHGKIRTLQEQLENGPNTQLARLQQENSILRDALNQATSQMESKQNAELAKLRQECSKLMRELSEKSEVLQQEEQQRKSWEIKAAALEKQTEKLQASQQEVEVILQKRLDEVSDELRKTQTSYKSLLADAEKAKGQQQGIAELQAKLLSSEAEVKSKLLELDNVKGKLQDASSENTKLLERMKSIEALLEAGQMRGAEKDRDLQAANEAEMKQLQSRLQENTNQLLSLEREAMELREAVEQQKMKNNDLREKNWKAMEALAVVEKVCEEKLLVAAKAKEELAQQLDTLQSQTKQTLLSAFPEVTVSSQQDYDTWLQEFKEKTMGVLKQQMITTEPLDSALKLKEAVETQSTLQAECEQYRTILAETEGMLRNLQNSVEEEEQVWKAKLTASEEELQKSHLQLKSLEGMVEKLKADLQNTDQLKDYTSLLEAQLENHLETASSERQNYTKEVEVLRQLLSESQEQLEAAKTEMQKQSKELVLIRQQFSEMMSHLQDGEVAGLQADPSQPGPLKLKTQLEQNEVLLEKEQVLRQKLAQELEEAQGSACRLQTEVEKLRLSENAAVSNTEEAQHLKERLEKEKKLTKDLGQAAAKLQELLKVTQDQLAKERETVKKLKEQLQE
;
A
#
# COMPACT_ATOMS: atom_id res chain seq x y z
N MET A 1 11.20 19.05 -50.02
CA MET A 1 9.85 19.38 -49.53
C MET A 1 10.01 19.73 -48.07
N ASP A 2 10.15 21.02 -47.80
CA ASP A 2 11.13 21.45 -46.81
C ASP A 2 10.44 21.82 -45.49
N VAL A 3 11.04 21.38 -44.38
CA VAL A 3 10.42 21.43 -43.04
C VAL A 3 11.09 22.51 -42.16
N TYR A 4 11.77 23.46 -42.80
CA TYR A 4 12.46 24.60 -42.16
C TYR A 4 11.72 25.93 -42.33
N ASP A 5 10.40 25.88 -42.54
CA ASP A 5 9.52 27.02 -42.32
C ASP A 5 9.18 27.15 -40.82
N PRO A 6 9.44 28.29 -40.16
CA PRO A 6 8.97 28.56 -38.80
C PRO A 6 7.46 28.36 -38.61
N GLN A 7 6.64 28.57 -39.65
CA GLN A 7 5.21 28.29 -39.61
C GLN A 7 4.92 26.79 -39.48
N MET A 8 5.64 25.93 -40.20
CA MET A 8 5.50 24.46 -40.08
C MET A 8 5.94 23.95 -38.70
N LEU A 9 7.01 24.49 -38.13
CA LEU A 9 7.41 24.16 -36.77
C LEU A 9 6.36 24.64 -35.75
N GLY A 10 5.79 25.83 -35.95
CA GLY A 10 4.66 26.34 -35.19
C GLY A 10 3.45 25.42 -35.25
N VAL A 11 3.02 25.01 -36.45
CA VAL A 11 1.88 24.10 -36.67
C VAL A 11 2.12 22.72 -36.04
N VAL A 12 3.35 22.18 -36.07
CA VAL A 12 3.66 20.90 -35.41
C VAL A 12 3.63 21.02 -33.89
N VAL A 13 4.18 22.09 -33.31
CA VAL A 13 4.15 22.32 -31.86
C VAL A 13 2.73 22.62 -31.37
N PHE A 14 1.98 23.46 -32.08
CA PHE A 14 0.60 23.82 -31.74
C PHE A 14 -0.35 22.64 -31.96
N GLY A 15 -0.13 21.83 -33.01
CA GLY A 15 -0.83 20.56 -33.24
C GLY A 15 -0.54 19.54 -32.13
N GLY A 16 0.71 19.42 -31.68
CA GLY A 16 1.07 18.63 -30.51
C GLY A 16 0.36 19.10 -29.24
N PHE A 17 0.33 20.42 -29.01
CA PHE A 17 -0.37 21.01 -27.87
C PHE A 17 -1.89 20.82 -27.94
N MET A 18 -2.49 20.90 -29.12
CA MET A 18 -3.89 20.59 -29.40
C MET A 18 -4.21 19.11 -29.13
N VAL A 19 -3.36 18.17 -29.55
CA VAL A 19 -3.55 16.73 -29.27
C VAL A 19 -3.41 16.45 -27.76
N ILE A 20 -2.41 17.02 -27.09
CA ILE A 20 -2.25 16.89 -25.63
C ILE A 20 -3.45 17.53 -24.89
N SER A 21 -3.94 18.67 -25.36
CA SER A 21 -5.14 19.33 -24.80
C SER A 21 -6.41 18.53 -25.06
N ALA A 22 -6.56 17.90 -26.23
CA ALA A 22 -7.69 17.02 -26.55
C ALA A 22 -7.67 15.75 -25.69
N ILE A 23 -6.49 15.15 -25.45
CA ILE A 23 -6.31 14.05 -24.51
C ILE A 23 -6.63 14.50 -23.08
N GLY A 24 -6.17 15.69 -22.67
CA GLY A 24 -6.49 16.29 -21.36
C GLY A 24 -7.99 16.52 -21.17
N ILE A 25 -8.67 17.09 -22.16
CA ILE A 25 -10.12 17.31 -22.16
C ILE A 25 -10.88 15.97 -22.19
N PHE A 26 -10.39 14.96 -22.93
CA PHE A 26 -10.99 13.62 -22.95
C PHE A 26 -10.83 12.90 -21.59
N LEU A 27 -9.67 13.02 -20.94
CA LEU A 27 -9.44 12.48 -19.60
C LEU A 27 -10.27 13.21 -18.54
N VAL A 28 -10.31 14.54 -18.57
CA VAL A 28 -11.18 15.32 -17.68
C VAL A 28 -12.66 15.00 -17.93
N SER A 29 -13.10 14.87 -19.17
CA SER A 29 -14.48 14.49 -19.50
C SER A 29 -14.82 13.07 -19.00
N THR A 30 -13.94 12.08 -19.24
CA THR A 30 -14.18 10.69 -18.83
C THR A 30 -14.07 10.46 -17.32
N PHE A 31 -13.34 11.31 -16.58
CA PHE A 31 -13.31 11.26 -15.11
C PHE A 31 -14.38 12.13 -14.45
N SER A 32 -14.63 13.36 -14.91
CA SER A 32 -15.66 14.25 -14.33
C SER A 32 -17.09 13.79 -14.61
N MET A 33 -17.36 13.01 -15.67
CA MET A 33 -18.68 12.40 -15.89
C MET A 33 -19.00 11.21 -14.97
N LYS A 34 -18.25 11.03 -13.87
CA LYS A 34 -18.57 10.06 -12.79
C LYS A 34 -18.98 10.68 -11.46
N GLU A 35 -19.10 12.00 -11.37
CA GLU A 35 -19.74 12.65 -10.22
C GLU A 35 -21.27 12.52 -10.29
N THR A 36 -21.82 11.42 -9.79
CA THR A 36 -23.24 11.36 -9.43
C THR A 36 -23.49 12.37 -8.31
N SER A 37 -24.12 13.49 -8.64
CA SER A 37 -24.41 14.57 -7.68
C SER A 37 -25.09 14.04 -6.42
N TYR A 38 -24.69 14.57 -5.25
CA TYR A 38 -25.23 14.18 -3.95
C TYR A 38 -26.76 14.41 -3.87
N GLU A 39 -27.26 15.44 -4.57
CA GLU A 39 -28.69 15.68 -4.81
C GLU A 39 -29.36 14.53 -5.60
N GLU A 40 -28.72 14.01 -6.65
CA GLU A 40 -29.27 12.91 -7.45
C GLU A 40 -29.23 11.57 -6.68
N ALA A 41 -28.19 11.36 -5.86
CA ALA A 41 -28.10 10.22 -4.95
C ALA A 41 -29.22 10.27 -3.89
N LEU A 42 -29.44 11.42 -3.26
CA LEU A 42 -30.56 11.64 -2.33
C LEU A 42 -31.93 11.54 -3.03
N ALA A 43 -32.06 12.01 -4.27
CA ALA A 43 -33.28 11.87 -5.06
C ALA A 43 -33.57 10.42 -5.42
N LYS A 44 -32.56 9.62 -5.80
CA LYS A 44 -32.68 8.17 -6.00
C LYS A 44 -33.07 7.48 -4.69
N GLN A 45 -32.39 7.75 -3.59
CA GLN A 45 -32.70 7.17 -2.29
C GLN A 45 -34.12 7.51 -1.83
N ARG A 46 -34.55 8.78 -1.94
CA ARG A 46 -35.94 9.19 -1.63
C ARG A 46 -36.97 8.49 -2.51
N LYS A 47 -36.72 8.40 -3.83
CA LYS A 47 -37.63 7.76 -4.81
C LYS A 47 -37.67 6.23 -4.68
N GLU A 48 -36.63 5.62 -4.12
CA GLU A 48 -36.60 4.20 -3.75
C GLU A 48 -37.31 3.94 -2.42
N LEU A 49 -37.13 4.82 -1.42
CA LEU A 49 -37.83 4.77 -0.13
C LEU A 49 -39.34 5.00 -0.31
N GLU A 50 -39.73 5.95 -1.16
CA GLU A 50 -41.13 6.22 -1.55
C GLU A 50 -41.78 5.02 -2.26
N LYS A 51 -41.08 4.39 -3.21
CA LYS A 51 -41.53 3.11 -3.83
C LYS A 51 -41.68 1.99 -2.79
N THR A 52 -40.74 1.89 -1.85
CA THR A 52 -40.76 0.90 -0.76
C THR A 52 -41.90 1.17 0.24
N GLN A 53 -42.28 2.43 0.41
CA GLN A 53 -43.40 2.85 1.25
C GLN A 53 -44.74 2.56 0.58
N GLN A 54 -44.90 2.90 -0.71
CA GLN A 54 -46.10 2.59 -1.49
C GLN A 54 -46.34 1.07 -1.63
N GLN A 55 -45.29 0.25 -1.77
CA GLN A 55 -45.41 -1.22 -1.75
C GLN A 55 -45.88 -1.80 -0.40
N LYS A 56 -45.77 -1.05 0.72
CA LYS A 56 -46.19 -1.53 2.06
C LYS A 56 -47.62 -1.13 2.45
N THR A 57 -48.23 -0.17 1.76
CA THR A 57 -49.61 0.27 2.06
C THR A 57 -50.73 -0.59 1.47
N GLU A 58 -50.45 -1.49 0.51
CA GLU A 58 -51.49 -2.18 -0.27
C GLU A 58 -51.75 -3.67 0.11
N LYS A 59 -51.30 -4.15 1.28
CA LYS A 59 -51.49 -5.56 1.72
C LYS A 59 -52.03 -5.76 3.13
N LYS A 60 -53.15 -5.11 3.49
CA LYS A 60 -53.91 -5.51 4.71
C LYS A 60 -55.43 -5.29 4.71
N LYS A 61 -56.17 -5.82 3.73
CA LYS A 61 -57.63 -5.99 3.87
C LYS A 61 -58.26 -7.06 2.94
N LYS A 62 -58.39 -8.29 3.45
CA LYS A 62 -59.55 -9.20 3.23
C LYS A 62 -59.35 -10.57 3.89
N GLU A 63 -60.20 -10.87 4.86
CA GLU A 63 -60.77 -12.21 4.96
C GLU A 63 -62.13 -12.27 4.23
N LYS A 64 -62.72 -13.46 4.18
CA LYS A 64 -63.82 -13.88 3.28
C LYS A 64 -65.16 -13.97 4.05
N PRO A 65 -66.28 -14.44 3.45
CA PRO A 65 -66.66 -14.58 2.02
C PRO A 65 -68.04 -13.92 1.70
N VAL A 66 -68.55 -14.13 0.47
CA VAL A 66 -69.90 -14.70 0.14
C VAL A 66 -70.60 -14.07 -1.09
N GLU A 67 -70.92 -14.94 -2.07
CA GLU A 67 -71.98 -14.92 -3.11
C GLU A 67 -72.02 -14.05 -4.41
N LYS A 68 -72.39 -14.79 -5.49
CA LYS A 68 -73.35 -14.53 -6.59
C LYS A 68 -73.02 -13.59 -7.78
N LYS A 69 -72.97 -14.25 -8.97
CA LYS A 69 -73.36 -13.84 -10.35
C LYS A 69 -72.58 -12.66 -11.02
N GLY A 70 -72.20 -12.71 -12.31
CA GLY A 70 -72.23 -13.79 -13.32
C GLY A 70 -72.51 -13.30 -14.77
N LYS A 71 -72.15 -14.09 -15.80
CA LYS A 71 -72.31 -13.82 -17.28
C LYS A 71 -71.40 -12.67 -17.81
N ALA A 72 -71.05 -12.50 -19.11
CA ALA A 72 -71.06 -13.29 -20.38
C ALA A 72 -70.36 -12.44 -21.49
N LYS A 73 -70.05 -12.85 -22.75
CA LYS A 73 -69.66 -14.12 -23.43
C LYS A 73 -69.42 -13.80 -24.93
N LYS A 74 -68.40 -14.41 -25.60
CA LYS A 74 -67.96 -14.22 -27.03
C LYS A 74 -67.26 -12.86 -27.33
N LYS A 75 -66.37 -12.67 -28.33
CA LYS A 75 -65.81 -13.39 -29.53
C LYS A 75 -66.31 -12.85 -30.89
N GLU A 76 -65.37 -12.74 -31.86
CA GLU A 76 -65.52 -12.31 -33.29
C GLU A 76 -65.74 -10.78 -33.48
N GLU A 77 -65.31 -10.10 -34.58
CA GLU A 77 -64.76 -10.54 -35.88
C GLU A 77 -63.83 -9.48 -36.56
N LYS A 78 -63.24 -9.82 -37.73
CA LYS A 78 -62.63 -8.91 -38.76
C LYS A 78 -63.71 -8.58 -39.84
N PRO A 79 -63.57 -7.71 -40.90
CA PRO A 79 -62.33 -7.46 -41.70
C PRO A 79 -62.17 -6.12 -42.50
N ASN A 80 -61.06 -6.06 -43.28
CA ASN A 80 -60.87 -5.40 -44.61
C ASN A 80 -60.70 -3.85 -44.71
N GLY A 81 -59.92 -3.35 -45.70
CA GLY A 81 -59.62 -1.89 -45.79
C GLY A 81 -58.77 -1.26 -46.93
N LYS A 82 -58.09 -2.01 -47.82
CA LYS A 82 -57.36 -1.55 -49.05
C LYS A 82 -56.12 -0.61 -48.94
N ILE A 83 -55.18 -0.86 -49.87
CA ILE A 83 -54.07 0.02 -50.35
C ILE A 83 -54.50 0.63 -51.72
N PRO A 84 -53.83 1.69 -52.24
CA PRO A 84 -52.60 1.59 -53.09
C PRO A 84 -51.54 2.68 -52.74
N GLU A 85 -50.33 2.87 -53.30
CA GLU A 85 -49.29 2.18 -54.12
C GLU A 85 -48.01 3.10 -54.02
N GLN A 86 -46.83 3.04 -54.66
CA GLN A 86 -46.08 2.27 -55.69
C GLN A 86 -44.55 2.61 -55.44
N GLN A 87 -43.43 2.07 -55.98
CA GLN A 87 -42.98 1.08 -56.99
C GLN A 87 -42.00 0.06 -56.30
N MET A 88 -41.25 -0.92 -56.88
CA MET A 88 -40.58 -1.17 -58.17
C MET A 88 -39.32 -0.29 -58.45
N THR A 89 -38.19 -0.75 -59.03
CA THR A 89 -37.70 -2.09 -59.48
C THR A 89 -36.14 -2.09 -59.40
N GLN A 90 -35.40 -3.16 -59.01
CA GLN A 90 -34.86 -4.30 -59.81
C GLN A 90 -33.93 -3.86 -60.99
N GLU A 91 -32.85 -4.55 -61.42
CA GLU A 91 -32.51 -6.00 -61.38
C GLU A 91 -31.01 -6.36 -61.65
N VAL A 92 -30.53 -7.45 -61.01
CA VAL A 92 -29.51 -8.52 -61.35
C VAL A 92 -28.62 -8.34 -62.63
N THR A 93 -27.30 -8.67 -62.67
CA THR A 93 -26.75 -10.04 -62.92
C THR A 93 -25.22 -10.20 -62.71
N ASP A 94 -24.84 -11.43 -62.30
CA ASP A 94 -23.53 -12.08 -62.01
C ASP A 94 -22.83 -12.66 -63.29
N PRO A 95 -21.82 -13.58 -63.28
CA PRO A 95 -20.68 -13.90 -62.38
C PRO A 95 -19.34 -13.98 -63.23
N PRO A 96 -18.48 -15.05 -63.29
CA PRO A 96 -17.87 -16.00 -62.32
C PRO A 96 -16.32 -16.27 -62.51
N LYS A 97 -15.76 -17.25 -61.75
CA LYS A 97 -14.61 -18.17 -62.04
C LYS A 97 -13.14 -17.67 -61.98
N ASP A 98 -12.16 -18.42 -61.44
CA ASP A 98 -12.18 -19.70 -60.66
C ASP A 98 -10.82 -19.95 -59.93
N VAL A 99 -10.78 -20.85 -58.91
CA VAL A 99 -9.62 -21.70 -58.48
C VAL A 99 -8.37 -21.01 -57.81
N VAL A 100 -7.78 -21.46 -56.67
CA VAL A 100 -8.10 -22.52 -55.67
C VAL A 100 -7.18 -22.48 -54.39
N LEU A 101 -7.57 -23.25 -53.35
CA LEU A 101 -6.79 -23.89 -52.25
C LEU A 101 -6.56 -23.21 -50.85
N GLU A 102 -6.57 -24.12 -49.86
CA GLU A 102 -6.34 -24.06 -48.39
C GLU A 102 -4.81 -24.08 -48.01
N PRO A 103 -4.34 -24.02 -46.72
CA PRO A 103 -5.01 -24.41 -45.46
C PRO A 103 -4.75 -23.63 -44.13
N VAL A 104 -5.66 -23.86 -43.16
CA VAL A 104 -5.47 -24.06 -41.69
C VAL A 104 -4.45 -23.22 -40.88
N VAL A 105 -4.96 -22.42 -39.92
CA VAL A 105 -4.78 -22.51 -38.43
C VAL A 105 -5.79 -21.52 -37.77
N LEU A 106 -6.19 -21.73 -36.51
CA LEU A 106 -7.24 -20.97 -35.80
C LEU A 106 -6.75 -20.29 -34.50
N GLU A 107 -7.62 -19.44 -33.94
CA GLU A 107 -7.61 -18.81 -32.60
C GLU A 107 -6.65 -17.62 -32.33
N PRO A 108 -6.92 -16.74 -31.33
CA PRO A 108 -8.06 -16.72 -30.38
C PRO A 108 -8.83 -15.38 -30.19
N LEU A 109 -9.96 -15.46 -29.48
CA LEU A 109 -10.54 -14.48 -28.55
C LEU A 109 -10.78 -13.00 -28.95
N THR A 110 -12.06 -12.66 -29.15
CA THR A 110 -12.85 -11.95 -28.10
C THR A 110 -14.36 -12.02 -28.39
N VAL A 111 -15.20 -12.08 -27.36
CA VAL A 111 -16.68 -12.03 -27.50
C VAL A 111 -17.25 -11.08 -26.46
N GLU A 112 -18.11 -10.19 -26.95
CA GLU A 112 -18.82 -9.14 -26.20
C GLU A 112 -20.05 -9.71 -25.47
N SER A 113 -20.45 -9.13 -24.33
CA SER A 113 -21.59 -9.62 -23.54
C SER A 113 -22.48 -8.49 -23.04
N SER A 114 -23.78 -8.63 -23.26
CA SER A 114 -24.82 -7.62 -23.00
C SER A 114 -25.71 -8.01 -21.80
N ILE A 115 -26.29 -7.02 -21.12
CA ILE A 115 -26.99 -7.19 -19.83
C ILE A 115 -28.51 -7.29 -20.01
N ALA A 116 -29.16 -8.33 -19.47
CA ALA A 116 -30.59 -8.35 -19.16
C ALA A 116 -31.02 -9.42 -18.14
N ALA A 117 -32.14 -9.14 -17.45
CA ALA A 117 -33.00 -10.03 -16.65
C ALA A 117 -32.54 -10.48 -15.24
N VAL A 118 -33.55 -10.77 -14.40
CA VAL A 118 -33.49 -10.99 -12.94
C VAL A 118 -34.07 -12.36 -12.60
N SER A 119 -33.58 -13.05 -11.56
CA SER A 119 -34.31 -14.15 -10.93
C SER A 119 -34.14 -14.25 -9.41
N VAL A 120 -35.22 -13.88 -8.71
CA VAL A 120 -35.77 -14.44 -7.45
C VAL A 120 -34.82 -15.03 -6.39
N VAL A 121 -34.78 -14.38 -5.22
CA VAL A 121 -34.55 -15.03 -3.92
C VAL A 121 -35.90 -15.38 -3.28
N PRO A 122 -36.14 -16.63 -2.82
CA PRO A 122 -37.35 -16.97 -2.06
C PRO A 122 -37.29 -16.50 -0.59
N GLN A 123 -38.38 -15.95 -0.05
CA GLN A 123 -38.54 -15.69 1.38
C GLN A 123 -39.99 -15.90 1.85
N GLU A 124 -40.20 -16.88 2.73
CA GLU A 124 -41.29 -16.99 3.73
C GLU A 124 -40.98 -18.22 4.62
N LYS A 125 -41.29 -18.30 5.92
CA LYS A 125 -42.33 -17.61 6.70
C LYS A 125 -41.90 -17.18 8.12
N GLU A 126 -42.42 -16.03 8.55
CA GLU A 126 -42.69 -15.69 9.96
C GLU A 126 -44.09 -16.23 10.39
N LYS A 127 -44.67 -16.13 11.61
CA LYS A 127 -44.51 -15.40 12.91
C LYS A 127 -45.36 -16.24 13.95
N PRO A 128 -45.72 -15.85 15.21
CA PRO A 128 -45.47 -14.59 15.96
C PRO A 128 -45.04 -14.68 17.45
N VAL A 129 -44.17 -13.73 17.88
CA VAL A 129 -44.45 -12.58 18.80
C VAL A 129 -45.65 -12.77 19.77
N PRO A 130 -45.52 -12.56 21.13
CA PRO A 130 -45.12 -11.26 21.71
C PRO A 130 -44.28 -11.23 23.01
N SER A 131 -43.88 -10.00 23.35
CA SER A 131 -43.09 -9.55 24.52
C SER A 131 -44.02 -9.03 25.68
N PRO A 132 -43.52 -8.59 26.86
CA PRO A 132 -44.20 -8.86 28.15
C PRO A 132 -44.74 -7.64 28.96
N LYS A 133 -45.59 -7.92 29.96
CA LYS A 133 -45.49 -7.49 31.39
C LYS A 133 -46.78 -7.77 32.18
N GLU A 134 -46.70 -8.35 33.39
CA GLU A 134 -47.25 -7.75 34.63
C GLU A 134 -47.09 -8.57 35.94
N LYS A 135 -47.16 -7.85 37.08
CA LYS A 135 -47.66 -8.23 38.43
C LYS A 135 -46.90 -9.20 39.39
N ARG A 136 -46.10 -8.56 40.27
CA ARG A 136 -46.24 -8.49 41.76
C ARG A 136 -45.88 -9.68 42.72
N LYS A 137 -44.80 -9.44 43.49
CA LYS A 137 -44.68 -9.37 44.99
C LYS A 137 -45.10 -10.54 45.91
N LYS A 138 -44.11 -11.03 46.71
CA LYS A 138 -44.05 -11.19 48.19
C LYS A 138 -42.56 -11.43 48.57
N GLU A 139 -41.91 -10.80 49.56
CA GLU A 139 -42.02 -10.87 51.04
C GLU A 139 -41.60 -12.26 51.63
N LYS A 140 -40.82 -12.41 52.73
CA LYS A 140 -40.27 -11.46 53.74
C LYS A 140 -39.19 -12.09 54.67
N LYS A 141 -38.17 -11.29 55.09
CA LYS A 141 -37.35 -11.41 56.36
C LYS A 141 -36.47 -12.69 56.53
N VAL A 142 -35.42 -12.76 57.39
CA VAL A 142 -35.14 -12.16 58.73
C VAL A 142 -33.69 -11.59 58.88
N ALA A 143 -33.50 -10.76 59.93
CA ALA A 143 -32.34 -10.01 60.47
C ALA A 143 -30.94 -10.72 60.53
N LYS A 144 -29.79 -10.10 60.90
CA LYS A 144 -29.56 -9.20 62.07
C LYS A 144 -28.13 -8.52 62.11
N VAL A 145 -28.10 -7.19 62.30
CA VAL A 145 -27.05 -6.34 62.95
C VAL A 145 -25.73 -5.93 62.24
N GLU A 146 -25.40 -4.65 62.47
CA GLU A 146 -24.22 -3.78 62.21
C GLU A 146 -22.98 -4.03 63.13
N PRO A 147 -21.87 -3.24 63.13
CA PRO A 147 -21.56 -2.00 62.38
C PRO A 147 -20.18 -1.97 61.64
N ALA A 148 -19.89 -0.81 61.04
CA ALA A 148 -18.60 -0.38 60.48
C ALA A 148 -17.55 0.01 61.58
N PRO A 149 -16.28 0.43 61.31
CA PRO A 149 -15.93 1.52 60.38
C PRO A 149 -14.63 1.36 59.53
N THR A 150 -14.45 2.34 58.65
CA THR A 150 -13.23 2.78 57.91
C THR A 150 -12.24 3.52 58.86
N PRO A 151 -11.16 4.27 58.45
CA PRO A 151 -10.62 4.63 57.10
C PRO A 151 -9.06 4.65 56.99
N VAL A 152 -8.54 5.35 55.95
CA VAL A 152 -7.26 6.12 55.85
C VAL A 152 -6.13 5.59 54.92
N LEU A 153 -5.52 6.57 54.24
CA LEU A 153 -4.27 6.69 53.44
C LEU A 153 -3.11 5.72 53.81
N ALA A 154 -2.11 5.43 52.95
CA ALA A 154 -1.39 6.36 52.05
C ALA A 154 -0.60 5.68 50.90
N SER A 155 0.00 6.51 50.04
CA SER A 155 1.00 6.16 49.01
C SER A 155 2.21 7.11 49.10
N PRO A 156 3.24 6.99 48.24
CA PRO A 156 4.24 5.93 48.08
C PRO A 156 5.59 6.36 48.73
N PRO A 157 6.76 5.71 48.46
CA PRO A 157 7.57 6.12 47.30
C PRO A 157 8.45 5.03 46.63
N VAL A 158 9.14 5.48 45.57
CA VAL A 158 10.02 4.78 44.60
C VAL A 158 11.34 4.27 45.20
N SER A 159 11.84 3.09 44.79
CA SER A 159 13.22 2.86 44.24
C SER A 159 13.63 1.38 44.05
N VAL A 160 14.48 1.15 43.04
CA VAL A 160 15.27 -0.09 42.71
C VAL A 160 16.74 0.13 43.17
N PRO A 161 17.73 -0.83 43.18
CA PRO A 161 17.80 -2.10 42.40
C PRO A 161 18.45 -3.37 43.05
N ARG A 162 18.12 -4.54 42.45
CA ARG A 162 18.96 -5.74 42.14
C ARG A 162 19.66 -6.61 43.24
N SER A 163 19.81 -7.90 42.83
CA SER A 163 20.80 -8.94 43.22
C SER A 163 20.54 -9.87 44.43
N SER A 164 19.98 -11.05 44.10
CA SER A 164 20.53 -12.41 44.36
C SER A 164 20.67 -13.01 45.77
N SER A 165 20.04 -14.21 45.91
CA SER A 165 20.48 -15.38 46.72
C SER A 165 20.30 -15.27 48.25
N VAL A 166 20.19 -16.33 49.06
CA VAL A 166 19.86 -17.77 48.86
C VAL A 166 19.52 -18.36 50.25
N LEU A 167 18.59 -19.34 50.34
CA LEU A 167 18.32 -20.28 51.46
C LEU A 167 18.28 -19.74 52.93
N GLU A 168 17.14 -19.80 53.61
CA GLU A 168 16.71 -20.92 54.48
C GLU A 168 17.35 -20.93 55.90
N VAL A 169 16.52 -21.00 56.95
CA VAL A 169 16.71 -21.86 58.15
C VAL A 169 15.39 -21.90 58.94
N THR A 170 15.05 -23.07 59.51
CA THR A 170 13.85 -23.33 60.34
C THR A 170 14.18 -23.39 61.84
N PRO A 171 13.18 -23.43 62.74
CA PRO A 171 12.60 -24.70 63.25
C PRO A 171 11.06 -24.57 63.51
N LYS A 172 10.24 -25.52 64.01
CA LYS A 172 10.25 -26.97 64.40
C LYS A 172 8.75 -27.46 64.37
N GLU A 173 8.27 -28.64 64.76
CA GLU A 173 8.78 -29.90 65.36
C GLU A 173 8.03 -31.14 64.80
N VAL A 174 8.61 -32.36 64.92
CA VAL A 174 8.21 -33.68 64.31
C VAL A 174 8.93 -34.84 65.07
N PRO A 175 8.65 -36.17 64.90
CA PRO A 175 7.89 -36.91 63.86
C PRO A 175 6.62 -37.67 64.37
N VAL A 176 6.27 -38.99 64.21
CA VAL A 176 7.00 -40.30 64.14
C VAL A 176 6.26 -41.38 63.28
N MET A 177 6.87 -41.88 62.18
CA MET A 177 6.75 -43.23 61.53
C MET A 177 5.37 -43.74 60.98
N ALA A 178 5.29 -44.74 60.05
CA ALA A 178 6.30 -45.73 59.59
C ALA A 178 6.27 -46.08 58.05
N VAL A 179 7.48 -46.07 57.46
CA VAL A 179 8.11 -46.78 56.30
C VAL A 179 7.35 -47.67 55.25
N PRO A 180 7.88 -47.82 53.99
CA PRO A 180 7.19 -48.42 52.82
C PRO A 180 7.47 -49.94 52.55
N PRO A 181 8.39 -50.47 51.67
CA PRO A 181 9.48 -49.89 50.84
C PRO A 181 9.57 -50.31 49.32
N VAL A 182 10.14 -49.43 48.48
CA VAL A 182 11.14 -49.65 47.38
C VAL A 182 10.86 -50.52 46.12
N GLY A 183 11.30 -49.99 44.97
CA GLY A 183 11.82 -50.74 43.80
C GLY A 183 13.16 -50.15 43.32
N THR A 184 13.95 -50.88 42.51
CA THR A 184 15.39 -50.57 42.30
C THR A 184 15.86 -50.76 40.84
N GLN A 185 16.35 -49.67 40.22
CA GLN A 185 17.61 -49.49 39.44
C GLN A 185 18.03 -50.51 38.32
N GLN A 186 18.85 -50.21 37.30
CA GLN A 186 19.69 -49.04 36.98
C GLN A 186 20.04 -48.97 35.46
N SER A 187 20.40 -47.76 34.98
CA SER A 187 21.32 -47.40 33.85
C SER A 187 21.25 -48.04 32.43
N ALA A 188 21.65 -47.21 31.46
CA ALA A 188 21.94 -47.53 30.04
C ALA A 188 23.44 -47.93 29.85
N PRO A 189 24.03 -48.15 28.64
CA PRO A 189 23.56 -47.85 27.26
C PRO A 189 23.93 -48.93 26.17
N VAL A 190 24.05 -48.49 24.89
CA VAL A 190 24.66 -49.12 23.70
C VAL A 190 23.70 -49.73 22.63
N ASN A 191 24.00 -49.41 21.36
CA ASN A 191 23.40 -49.84 20.07
C ASN A 191 24.36 -50.92 19.44
N PRO A 192 24.02 -51.80 18.45
CA PRO A 192 23.14 -51.50 17.30
C PRO A 192 22.35 -52.67 16.61
N VAL A 193 21.48 -52.30 15.65
CA VAL A 193 21.22 -52.95 14.33
C VAL A 193 20.82 -54.47 14.22
N ALA A 194 19.50 -54.68 14.11
CA ALA A 194 18.78 -55.33 12.99
C ALA A 194 18.78 -56.86 12.70
N ILE A 195 17.82 -57.24 11.83
CA ILE A 195 17.57 -58.53 11.12
C ILE A 195 16.93 -59.65 12.01
N LYS A 196 15.62 -59.98 12.01
CA LYS A 196 14.57 -60.23 10.96
C LYS A 196 14.43 -61.71 10.55
N LYS A 197 13.38 -62.41 11.03
CA LYS A 197 12.45 -63.30 10.25
C LYS A 197 11.47 -64.16 11.10
N THR A 198 10.20 -64.23 10.64
CA THR A 198 9.23 -65.39 10.60
C THR A 198 8.90 -66.20 11.87
N ASP A 199 7.66 -66.64 12.17
CA ASP A 199 6.35 -66.46 11.47
C ASP A 199 5.13 -66.77 12.39
N ALA A 200 3.91 -66.53 11.86
CA ALA A 200 2.58 -66.96 12.35
C ALA A 200 2.07 -66.33 13.69
N LEU A 201 0.76 -66.14 13.95
CA LEU A 201 -0.47 -66.51 13.22
C LEU A 201 -1.67 -65.56 13.52
N LEU A 202 -2.52 -65.28 12.50
CA LEU A 202 -3.93 -64.83 12.51
C LEU A 202 -4.42 -63.59 13.34
N THR A 203 -4.43 -62.44 12.65
CA THR A 203 -5.56 -61.49 12.39
C THR A 203 -6.88 -61.52 13.21
N ARG A 204 -7.26 -60.37 13.82
CA ARG A 204 -8.33 -59.42 13.37
C ARG A 204 -9.18 -58.74 14.49
N GLU A 205 -9.67 -57.55 14.13
CA GLU A 205 -10.43 -56.48 14.82
C GLU A 205 -11.87 -56.80 15.33
N GLU A 206 -12.35 -55.94 16.25
CA GLU A 206 -13.72 -55.39 16.48
C GLU A 206 -15.01 -56.23 16.24
N GLN A 207 -15.98 -56.16 17.17
CA GLN A 207 -17.10 -55.17 17.11
C GLN A 207 -18.01 -55.19 18.37
N LYS A 208 -19.17 -54.50 18.33
CA LYS A 208 -20.07 -54.16 19.45
C LYS A 208 -21.27 -55.12 19.67
N HIS A 209 -21.80 -55.04 20.91
CA HIS A 209 -23.24 -54.95 21.30
C HIS A 209 -24.10 -56.19 21.62
N ASP A 210 -25.07 -55.90 22.51
CA ASP A 210 -26.30 -56.61 22.90
C ASP A 210 -26.26 -57.91 23.74
N GLY A 211 -27.40 -58.20 24.39
CA GLY A 211 -27.64 -59.35 25.30
C GLY A 211 -28.77 -60.27 24.80
N PRO A 212 -29.63 -60.88 25.66
CA PRO A 212 -29.59 -60.93 27.14
C PRO A 212 -30.05 -62.29 27.78
N VAL A 213 -30.25 -62.33 29.12
CA VAL A 213 -31.22 -63.21 29.88
C VAL A 213 -30.86 -64.70 30.27
N LYS A 214 -30.91 -64.95 31.61
CA LYS A 214 -31.27 -66.19 32.41
C LYS A 214 -30.25 -67.33 32.77
N LYS A 215 -30.13 -67.52 34.10
CA LYS A 215 -30.06 -68.77 34.92
C LYS A 215 -28.82 -69.71 34.89
N LYS A 216 -28.10 -69.79 36.03
CA LYS A 216 -28.17 -70.94 36.97
C LYS A 216 -27.49 -70.67 38.34
N ALA A 217 -27.71 -71.59 39.29
CA ALA A 217 -27.64 -71.43 40.74
C ALA A 217 -26.27 -71.61 41.44
N ALA A 218 -26.18 -71.03 42.67
CA ALA A 218 -25.39 -71.46 43.85
C ALA A 218 -23.84 -71.34 43.78
N SER A 219 -23.08 -71.12 44.88
CA SER A 219 -23.38 -71.35 46.30
C SER A 219 -22.42 -70.64 47.31
N LYS A 220 -22.88 -70.52 48.58
CA LYS A 220 -22.12 -70.54 49.87
C LYS A 220 -21.09 -69.44 50.26
N LYS A 221 -21.23 -69.03 51.55
CA LYS A 221 -20.19 -68.61 52.54
C LYS A 221 -19.48 -67.26 52.33
N LYS A 222 -19.07 -66.54 53.38
CA LYS A 222 -19.34 -66.62 54.85
C LYS A 222 -19.22 -65.20 55.46
N SER A 223 -19.94 -64.90 56.53
CA SER A 223 -19.73 -63.74 57.39
C SER A 223 -19.56 -64.16 58.86
N GLU A 224 -18.78 -63.38 59.62
CA GLU A 224 -18.48 -63.49 61.06
C GLU A 224 -17.70 -62.22 61.48
N PRO A 225 -17.60 -61.87 62.78
CA PRO A 225 -18.19 -62.50 63.96
C PRO A 225 -19.11 -61.56 64.79
N ALA A 226 -19.52 -62.02 65.97
CA ALA A 226 -20.40 -61.36 66.96
C ALA A 226 -19.57 -60.49 67.97
N PRO A 227 -20.00 -60.08 69.20
CA PRO A 227 -21.07 -60.56 70.12
C PRO A 227 -22.13 -59.45 70.43
N THR A 228 -22.95 -59.40 71.49
CA THR A 228 -23.06 -60.10 72.80
C THR A 228 -24.50 -60.03 73.39
N ASP A 229 -24.71 -60.74 74.50
CA ASP A 229 -25.58 -60.45 75.66
C ASP A 229 -27.09 -60.83 75.72
N SER A 230 -27.49 -61.03 76.99
CA SER A 230 -28.62 -61.80 77.56
C SER A 230 -29.96 -61.00 77.63
N ASP A 231 -31.10 -61.50 78.12
CA ASP A 231 -31.37 -62.62 79.03
C ASP A 231 -32.81 -63.16 78.90
N GLY A 232 -33.09 -64.40 79.33
CA GLY A 232 -34.46 -64.95 79.38
C GLY A 232 -34.58 -66.49 79.54
N PRO A 233 -35.69 -67.02 80.12
CA PRO A 233 -35.67 -68.36 80.72
C PRO A 233 -35.88 -69.54 79.76
N LEU A 234 -35.13 -70.63 79.97
CA LEU A 234 -35.22 -71.89 79.22
C LEU A 234 -36.36 -72.78 79.70
N TYR A 235 -37.26 -73.18 78.80
CA TYR A 235 -38.31 -74.18 79.06
C TYR A 235 -37.82 -75.59 78.72
N LEU A 236 -37.38 -76.37 79.72
CA LEU A 236 -36.90 -77.74 79.54
C LEU A 236 -38.06 -78.73 79.29
N PRO A 237 -38.02 -79.56 78.22
CA PRO A 237 -39.09 -80.51 77.93
C PRO A 237 -39.29 -81.59 79.02
N TYR A 238 -40.55 -81.90 79.33
CA TYR A 238 -40.96 -82.88 80.35
C TYR A 238 -40.27 -84.25 80.23
N LYS A 239 -40.00 -84.73 79.00
CA LYS A 239 -39.27 -86.00 78.79
C LYS A 239 -37.85 -85.96 79.34
N THR A 240 -37.15 -84.83 79.20
CA THR A 240 -35.81 -84.63 79.76
C THR A 240 -35.87 -84.64 81.29
N LEU A 241 -36.84 -83.93 81.89
CA LEU A 241 -37.03 -83.90 83.33
C LEU A 241 -37.29 -85.30 83.92
N VAL A 242 -38.18 -86.08 83.29
CA VAL A 242 -38.48 -87.46 83.71
C VAL A 242 -37.25 -88.37 83.55
N SER A 243 -36.47 -88.24 82.47
CA SER A 243 -35.20 -88.96 82.33
C SER A 243 -34.18 -88.57 83.39
N THR A 244 -34.03 -87.28 83.73
CA THR A 244 -33.11 -86.81 84.78
C THR A 244 -33.50 -87.37 86.14
N VAL A 245 -34.77 -87.25 86.55
CA VAL A 245 -35.26 -87.80 87.84
C VAL A 245 -35.16 -89.33 87.88
N SER A 246 -35.45 -90.03 86.77
CA SER A 246 -35.28 -91.49 86.68
C SER A 246 -33.82 -91.95 86.58
N SER A 247 -32.86 -91.03 86.44
CA SER A 247 -31.41 -91.31 86.41
C SER A 247 -30.68 -90.83 87.66
N MET A 248 -31.39 -90.20 88.61
CA MET A 248 -30.83 -89.83 89.91
C MET A 248 -30.74 -91.06 90.81
N VAL A 249 -29.51 -91.50 91.06
CA VAL A 249 -29.19 -92.46 92.12
C VAL A 249 -29.04 -91.65 93.40
N PHE A 250 -30.01 -91.74 94.32
CA PHE A 250 -29.89 -91.16 95.65
C PHE A 250 -28.67 -91.76 96.38
N SER A 251 -27.88 -90.93 97.05
CA SER A 251 -26.90 -91.45 98.01
C SER A 251 -27.63 -92.07 99.21
N ASP A 252 -26.97 -92.99 99.92
CA ASP A 252 -27.59 -93.73 101.03
C ASP A 252 -28.06 -92.77 102.15
N GLY A 253 -27.36 -91.65 102.35
CA GLY A 253 -27.76 -90.57 103.26
C GLY A 253 -28.97 -89.75 102.79
N GLU A 254 -29.10 -89.47 101.48
CA GLU A 254 -30.30 -88.81 100.93
C GLU A 254 -31.51 -89.75 100.95
N ALA A 255 -31.29 -91.05 100.71
CA ALA A 255 -32.31 -92.08 100.88
C ALA A 255 -32.73 -92.20 102.36
N GLN A 256 -31.78 -92.11 103.29
CA GLN A 256 -32.06 -92.07 104.73
C GLN A 256 -32.78 -90.79 105.15
N GLN A 257 -32.48 -89.60 104.60
CA GLN A 257 -33.28 -88.40 104.85
C GLN A 257 -34.67 -88.47 104.21
N LEU A 258 -34.84 -89.14 103.07
CA LEU A 258 -36.18 -89.37 102.50
C LEU A 258 -36.98 -90.36 103.36
N ILE A 259 -36.33 -91.40 103.90
CA ILE A 259 -36.92 -92.32 104.89
C ILE A 259 -37.24 -91.59 106.19
N GLU A 260 -36.36 -90.70 106.66
CA GLU A 260 -36.55 -89.89 107.86
C GLU A 260 -37.79 -89.01 107.71
N ILE A 261 -37.91 -88.24 106.62
CA ILE A 261 -39.10 -87.41 106.31
C ILE A 261 -40.37 -88.26 106.14
N LEU A 262 -40.28 -89.47 105.59
CA LEU A 262 -41.43 -90.39 105.45
C LEU A 262 -41.80 -91.10 106.77
N THR A 263 -40.87 -91.21 107.72
CA THR A 263 -41.07 -91.86 109.04
C THR A 263 -41.40 -90.83 110.14
N GLU A 264 -40.96 -89.58 109.98
CA GLU A 264 -41.33 -88.42 110.80
C GLU A 264 -42.83 -88.12 110.72
N LYS A 265 -43.51 -88.57 109.64
CA LYS A 265 -44.97 -88.60 109.56
C LYS A 265 -45.64 -89.78 110.29
N VAL A 266 -44.89 -90.54 111.09
CA VAL A 266 -45.38 -91.49 112.11
C VAL A 266 -45.15 -90.90 113.50
N GLY A 267 -45.51 -89.63 113.68
CA GLY A 267 -45.57 -88.94 114.97
C GLY A 267 -46.63 -89.55 115.89
N MET A 268 -46.28 -90.65 116.55
CA MET A 268 -47.06 -91.28 117.62
C MET A 268 -46.83 -90.51 118.91
N ASP A 269 -47.88 -89.90 119.48
CA ASP A 269 -47.74 -89.17 120.75
C ASP A 269 -48.75 -89.58 121.85
N THR A 270 -48.15 -90.00 122.96
CA THR A 270 -48.60 -90.03 124.37
C THR A 270 -50.10 -90.06 124.73
N TRP A 271 -50.65 -91.27 124.86
CA TRP A 271 -51.74 -91.53 125.82
C TRP A 271 -51.20 -91.66 127.25
N HIS A 272 -51.04 -90.53 127.95
CA HIS A 272 -50.78 -90.45 129.39
C HIS A 272 -51.61 -89.32 130.02
N MET A 273 -52.14 -89.41 131.24
CA MET A 273 -52.42 -90.52 132.17
C MET A 273 -53.51 -90.02 133.16
N ALA A 274 -54.11 -90.90 133.97
CA ALA A 274 -54.90 -90.64 135.19
C ALA A 274 -55.60 -89.25 135.38
N THR A 275 -56.91 -89.19 135.68
CA THR A 275 -57.39 -89.59 137.01
C THR A 275 -58.91 -89.82 137.06
N GLN A 276 -59.31 -90.68 138.00
CA GLN A 276 -60.67 -91.07 138.37
C GLN A 276 -61.61 -89.88 138.75
N LYS A 277 -62.43 -89.38 137.79
CA LYS A 277 -63.88 -89.05 137.91
C LYS A 277 -64.38 -88.18 136.75
N GLY A 278 -64.80 -88.81 135.66
CA GLY A 278 -65.49 -88.17 134.52
C GLY A 278 -66.05 -89.23 133.57
N ASP A 279 -67.20 -88.95 132.95
CA ASP A 279 -67.86 -89.88 132.02
C ASP A 279 -67.15 -89.91 130.65
N PRO A 280 -66.67 -91.08 130.17
CA PRO A 280 -66.01 -91.19 128.87
C PRO A 280 -66.90 -90.77 127.68
N VAL A 281 -68.22 -90.93 127.77
CA VAL A 281 -69.16 -90.54 126.70
C VAL A 281 -69.18 -89.02 126.53
N ALA A 282 -69.13 -88.27 127.63
CA ALA A 282 -69.08 -86.81 127.61
C ALA A 282 -67.74 -86.27 127.06
N VAL A 283 -66.63 -86.98 127.29
CA VAL A 283 -65.31 -86.64 126.72
C VAL A 283 -65.30 -86.88 125.21
N LEU A 284 -65.77 -88.06 124.76
CA LEU A 284 -65.86 -88.39 123.33
C LEU A 284 -66.80 -87.44 122.59
N LYS A 285 -67.95 -87.05 123.17
CA LYS A 285 -68.85 -86.06 122.57
C LYS A 285 -68.21 -84.68 122.45
N ARG A 286 -67.47 -84.23 123.46
CA ARG A 286 -66.73 -82.95 123.39
C ARG A 286 -65.62 -82.99 122.34
N GLN A 287 -64.91 -84.11 122.23
CA GLN A 287 -63.91 -84.32 121.16
C GLN A 287 -64.55 -84.34 119.76
N LEU A 288 -65.75 -84.92 119.61
CA LEU A 288 -66.50 -84.87 118.36
C LEU A 288 -66.91 -83.44 118.01
N GLU A 289 -67.52 -82.70 118.94
CA GLU A 289 -67.90 -81.29 118.77
C GLU A 289 -66.69 -80.40 118.41
N GLU A 290 -65.54 -80.66 119.04
CA GLU A 290 -64.29 -79.94 118.74
C GLU A 290 -63.69 -80.35 117.39
N LYS A 291 -63.87 -81.60 116.95
CA LYS A 291 -63.48 -82.07 115.60
C LYS A 291 -64.41 -81.57 114.50
N GLU A 292 -65.72 -81.49 114.75
CA GLU A 292 -66.68 -80.85 113.83
C GLU A 292 -66.38 -79.35 113.72
N LYS A 293 -66.06 -78.68 114.83
CA LYS A 293 -65.61 -77.28 114.81
C LYS A 293 -64.31 -77.09 114.03
N GLN A 294 -63.32 -77.97 114.21
CA GLN A 294 -62.08 -77.97 113.42
C GLN A 294 -62.37 -78.18 111.92
N LEU A 295 -63.24 -79.14 111.57
CA LEU A 295 -63.65 -79.39 110.19
C LEU A 295 -64.37 -78.17 109.57
N SER A 296 -65.24 -77.50 110.32
CA SER A 296 -65.91 -76.28 109.83
C SER A 296 -64.93 -75.12 109.61
N ALA A 297 -63.96 -74.94 110.50
CA ALA A 297 -62.92 -73.93 110.34
C ALA A 297 -62.01 -74.24 109.15
N GLU A 298 -61.57 -75.50 108.99
CA GLU A 298 -60.78 -75.94 107.83
C GLU A 298 -61.55 -75.81 106.52
N GLN A 299 -62.86 -76.06 106.52
CA GLN A 299 -63.73 -75.83 105.35
C GLN A 299 -63.89 -74.33 105.04
N GLU A 300 -64.05 -73.47 106.05
CA GLU A 300 -64.07 -72.02 105.87
C GLU A 300 -62.72 -71.52 105.31
N ASP A 301 -61.59 -71.91 105.91
CA ASP A 301 -60.25 -71.61 105.43
C ASP A 301 -60.00 -72.14 104.00
N ALA A 302 -60.48 -73.34 103.66
CA ALA A 302 -60.41 -73.88 102.31
C ALA A 302 -61.24 -73.04 101.31
N THR A 303 -62.41 -72.54 101.70
CA THR A 303 -63.18 -71.61 100.85
C THR A 303 -62.52 -70.23 100.74
N ALA A 304 -61.92 -69.71 101.81
CA ALA A 304 -61.16 -68.47 101.82
C ALA A 304 -59.92 -68.58 100.91
N ALA A 305 -59.15 -69.67 101.01
CA ALA A 305 -58.01 -69.97 100.14
C ALA A 305 -58.46 -70.12 98.68
N ARG A 306 -59.57 -70.82 98.41
CA ARG A 306 -60.14 -70.96 97.05
C ARG A 306 -60.64 -69.63 96.48
N ASN A 307 -61.17 -68.74 97.31
CA ASN A 307 -61.58 -67.40 96.90
C ASN A 307 -60.35 -66.53 96.59
N LYS A 308 -59.36 -66.51 97.48
CA LYS A 308 -58.09 -65.80 97.28
C LYS A 308 -57.31 -66.30 96.05
N LEU A 309 -57.34 -67.61 95.78
CA LEU A 309 -56.78 -68.19 94.55
C LEU A 309 -57.53 -67.71 93.30
N ARG A 310 -58.86 -67.54 93.37
CA ARG A 310 -59.67 -67.00 92.27
C ARG A 310 -59.37 -65.51 92.03
N GLU A 311 -59.16 -64.73 93.09
CA GLU A 311 -58.75 -63.32 93.01
C GLU A 311 -57.36 -63.18 92.41
N LEU A 312 -56.36 -63.89 92.94
CA LEU A 312 -55.00 -63.92 92.38
C LEU A 312 -54.99 -64.39 90.91
N SER A 313 -55.85 -65.35 90.54
CA SER A 313 -56.01 -65.78 89.14
C SER A 313 -56.60 -64.67 88.25
N LYS A 314 -57.58 -63.91 88.75
CA LYS A 314 -58.19 -62.77 88.06
C LYS A 314 -57.19 -61.63 87.88
N ASP A 315 -56.43 -61.31 88.92
CA ASP A 315 -55.42 -60.25 88.89
C ASP A 315 -54.25 -60.63 87.98
N LEU A 316 -53.81 -61.89 88.00
CA LEU A 316 -52.81 -62.42 87.06
C LEU A 316 -53.29 -62.41 85.60
N VAL A 317 -54.59 -62.60 85.34
CA VAL A 317 -55.18 -62.40 84.00
C VAL A 317 -55.24 -60.90 83.64
N ALA A 318 -55.56 -60.02 84.59
CA ALA A 318 -55.57 -58.58 84.37
C ALA A 318 -54.17 -58.02 84.09
N GLU A 319 -53.13 -58.45 84.82
CA GLU A 319 -51.74 -58.07 84.54
C GLU A 319 -51.24 -58.65 83.22
N ARG A 320 -51.61 -59.88 82.84
CA ARG A 320 -51.33 -60.40 81.50
C ARG A 320 -51.98 -59.55 80.39
N ALA A 321 -53.22 -59.09 80.61
CA ALA A 321 -53.90 -58.20 79.66
C ALA A 321 -53.25 -56.81 79.58
N LYS A 322 -52.82 -56.24 80.71
CA LYS A 322 -52.03 -54.99 80.75
C LYS A 322 -50.68 -55.14 80.05
N ALA A 323 -49.95 -56.21 80.33
CA ALA A 323 -48.66 -56.51 79.71
C ALA A 323 -48.80 -56.65 78.18
N ALA A 324 -49.78 -57.42 77.70
CA ALA A 324 -50.07 -57.54 76.26
C ALA A 324 -50.47 -56.20 75.61
N ALA A 325 -51.19 -55.33 76.33
CA ALA A 325 -51.54 -53.99 75.85
C ALA A 325 -50.35 -53.02 75.82
N VAL A 326 -49.36 -53.18 76.72
CA VAL A 326 -48.09 -52.44 76.67
C VAL A 326 -47.20 -52.98 75.55
N GLU A 327 -47.08 -54.30 75.42
CA GLU A 327 -46.35 -54.97 74.33
C GLU A 327 -46.89 -54.58 72.95
N GLY A 328 -48.22 -54.50 72.80
CA GLY A 328 -48.88 -53.98 71.59
C GLY A 328 -48.45 -52.54 71.27
N LYS A 329 -48.54 -51.63 72.25
CA LYS A 329 -48.11 -50.23 72.09
C LYS A 329 -46.62 -50.09 71.73
N LEU A 330 -45.75 -50.90 72.32
CA LEU A 330 -44.32 -50.91 72.01
C LEU A 330 -44.06 -51.44 70.59
N LYS A 331 -44.82 -52.44 70.12
CA LYS A 331 -44.77 -52.89 68.72
C LYS A 331 -45.27 -51.82 67.75
N ASP A 332 -46.37 -51.13 68.07
CA ASP A 332 -46.89 -50.03 67.25
C ASP A 332 -45.89 -48.86 67.17
N GLN A 333 -45.21 -48.53 68.28
CA GLN A 333 -44.12 -47.54 68.31
C GLN A 333 -42.88 -47.97 67.53
N LEU A 334 -42.46 -49.24 67.65
CA LEU A 334 -41.34 -49.78 66.88
C LEU A 334 -41.64 -49.74 65.38
N LEU A 335 -42.84 -50.16 64.97
CA LEU A 335 -43.32 -50.06 63.58
C LEU A 335 -43.49 -48.61 63.13
N ALA A 336 -43.76 -47.65 64.03
CA ALA A 336 -43.77 -46.22 63.68
C ALA A 336 -42.35 -45.74 63.37
N HIS A 337 -41.39 -45.99 64.25
CA HIS A 337 -39.99 -45.63 64.04
C HIS A 337 -39.35 -46.35 62.84
N GLU A 338 -39.71 -47.60 62.55
CA GLU A 338 -39.26 -48.32 61.35
C GLU A 338 -39.76 -47.64 60.07
N ARG A 339 -41.01 -47.14 60.05
CA ARG A 339 -41.54 -46.32 58.94
C ARG A 339 -40.86 -44.95 58.86
N GLU A 340 -40.54 -44.32 59.98
CA GLU A 340 -39.79 -43.06 60.01
C GLU A 340 -38.37 -43.24 59.45
N ILE A 341 -37.67 -44.32 59.83
CA ILE A 341 -36.34 -44.68 59.30
C ILE A 341 -36.43 -44.91 57.79
N MET A 342 -37.40 -45.69 57.31
CA MET A 342 -37.62 -45.86 55.86
C MET A 342 -37.92 -44.52 55.15
N ALA A 343 -38.71 -43.64 55.76
CA ALA A 343 -39.03 -42.31 55.19
C ALA A 343 -37.84 -41.32 55.23
N VAL A 344 -36.93 -41.45 56.20
CA VAL A 344 -35.65 -40.72 56.21
C VAL A 344 -34.71 -41.29 55.15
N GLN A 345 -34.56 -42.61 55.06
CA GLN A 345 -33.71 -43.28 54.08
C GLN A 345 -34.16 -42.99 52.64
N ALA A 346 -35.47 -43.00 52.37
CA ALA A 346 -36.03 -42.64 51.07
C ALA A 346 -35.78 -41.17 50.70
N ARG A 347 -35.95 -40.22 51.64
CA ARG A 347 -35.64 -38.80 51.41
C ARG A 347 -34.14 -38.56 51.20
N MET A 348 -33.29 -39.26 51.95
CA MET A 348 -31.84 -39.23 51.78
C MET A 348 -31.42 -39.76 50.40
N GLN A 349 -31.99 -40.90 49.97
CA GLN A 349 -31.73 -41.46 48.64
C GLN A 349 -32.22 -40.55 47.51
N ALA A 350 -33.40 -39.93 47.66
CA ALA A 350 -33.89 -38.93 46.71
C ALA A 350 -32.94 -37.73 46.61
N SER A 351 -32.55 -37.13 47.74
CA SER A 351 -31.62 -36.00 47.76
C SER A 351 -30.25 -36.34 47.15
N TYR A 352 -29.72 -37.55 47.38
CA TYR A 352 -28.50 -37.99 46.69
C TYR A 352 -28.71 -38.13 45.19
N GLN A 353 -29.86 -38.65 44.74
CA GLN A 353 -30.17 -38.79 43.31
C GLN A 353 -30.34 -37.42 42.63
N ASP A 354 -30.96 -36.47 43.31
CA ASP A 354 -31.11 -35.08 42.86
C ASP A 354 -29.74 -34.40 42.74
N HIS A 355 -28.89 -34.45 43.77
CA HIS A 355 -27.53 -33.91 43.73
C HIS A 355 -26.64 -34.58 42.67
N VAL A 356 -26.80 -35.88 42.41
CA VAL A 356 -26.11 -36.55 41.31
C VAL A 356 -26.58 -36.01 39.95
N SER A 357 -27.88 -35.75 39.79
CA SER A 357 -28.41 -35.16 38.54
C SER A 357 -27.97 -33.70 38.34
N GLU A 358 -27.94 -32.91 39.40
CA GLU A 358 -27.42 -31.54 39.42
C GLU A 358 -25.92 -31.53 39.08
N THR A 359 -25.14 -32.40 39.71
CA THR A 359 -23.71 -32.58 39.44
C THR A 359 -23.47 -32.96 37.98
N GLN A 360 -24.26 -33.87 37.42
CA GLN A 360 -24.18 -34.24 35.99
C GLN A 360 -24.57 -33.06 35.07
N GLN A 361 -25.59 -32.28 35.42
CA GLN A 361 -25.98 -31.09 34.66
C GLN A 361 -24.88 -30.01 34.68
N LEU A 362 -24.23 -29.81 35.83
CA LEU A 362 -23.10 -28.89 35.98
C LEU A 362 -21.88 -29.36 35.18
N HIS A 363 -21.53 -30.65 35.22
CA HIS A 363 -20.47 -31.21 34.36
C HIS A 363 -20.79 -31.07 32.87
N GLY A 364 -22.07 -31.21 32.48
CA GLY A 364 -22.53 -30.94 31.11
C GLY A 364 -22.33 -29.48 30.71
N LYS A 365 -22.76 -28.53 31.55
CA LYS A 365 -22.55 -27.08 31.34
C LYS A 365 -21.07 -26.73 31.24
N ILE A 366 -20.24 -27.25 32.14
CA ILE A 366 -18.77 -27.07 32.12
C ILE A 366 -18.19 -27.56 30.79
N ARG A 367 -18.57 -28.77 30.33
CA ARG A 367 -18.10 -29.29 29.04
C ARG A 367 -18.52 -28.41 27.86
N THR A 368 -19.77 -27.96 27.81
CA THR A 368 -20.22 -27.07 26.72
C THR A 368 -19.55 -25.69 26.75
N LEU A 369 -19.20 -25.18 27.93
CA LEU A 369 -18.44 -23.94 28.07
C LEU A 369 -16.97 -24.13 27.69
N GLN A 370 -16.36 -25.27 28.02
CA GLN A 370 -15.02 -25.63 27.55
C GLN A 370 -14.99 -25.77 26.03
N GLU A 371 -15.96 -26.46 25.44
CA GLU A 371 -16.09 -26.62 23.98
C GLU A 371 -16.31 -25.29 23.26
N GLN A 372 -17.07 -24.35 23.84
CA GLN A 372 -17.20 -22.98 23.32
C GLN A 372 -15.91 -22.16 23.49
N LEU A 373 -15.19 -22.32 24.60
CA LEU A 373 -13.93 -21.62 24.88
C LEU A 373 -12.76 -22.15 24.05
N GLU A 374 -12.80 -23.39 23.60
CA GLU A 374 -11.83 -23.99 22.68
C GLU A 374 -12.16 -23.65 21.22
N ASN A 375 -13.40 -23.90 20.79
CA ASN A 375 -13.80 -23.67 19.40
C ASN A 375 -13.95 -22.19 19.03
N GLY A 376 -14.33 -21.31 19.96
CA GLY A 376 -14.51 -19.88 19.72
C GLY A 376 -13.22 -19.18 19.23
N PRO A 377 -12.13 -19.20 20.02
CA PRO A 377 -10.83 -18.65 19.65
C PRO A 377 -10.23 -19.34 18.43
N ASN A 378 -10.35 -20.67 18.30
CA ASN A 378 -9.87 -21.39 17.11
C ASN A 378 -10.62 -20.97 15.84
N THR A 379 -11.95 -20.76 15.91
CA THR A 379 -12.75 -20.26 14.78
C THR A 379 -12.37 -18.82 14.42
N GLN A 380 -12.13 -17.95 15.42
CA GLN A 380 -11.66 -16.59 15.18
C GLN A 380 -10.25 -16.57 14.57
N LEU A 381 -9.33 -17.39 15.08
CA LEU A 381 -7.97 -17.54 14.55
C LEU A 381 -7.97 -18.04 13.11
N ALA A 382 -8.82 -19.02 12.78
CA ALA A 382 -8.97 -19.52 11.41
C ALA A 382 -9.47 -18.43 10.44
N ARG A 383 -10.44 -17.60 10.86
CA ARG A 383 -10.90 -16.43 10.07
C ARG A 383 -9.78 -15.41 9.89
N LEU A 384 -9.10 -15.02 10.97
CA LEU A 384 -7.98 -14.07 10.92
C LEU A 384 -6.83 -14.59 10.05
N GLN A 385 -6.57 -15.90 10.03
CA GLN A 385 -5.60 -16.53 9.12
C GLN A 385 -6.06 -16.49 7.66
N GLN A 386 -7.33 -16.75 7.39
CA GLN A 386 -7.92 -16.64 6.05
C GLN A 386 -7.90 -15.19 5.54
N GLU A 387 -8.31 -14.22 6.37
CA GLU A 387 -8.23 -12.79 6.09
C GLU A 387 -6.78 -12.35 5.84
N ASN A 388 -5.82 -12.84 6.63
CA ASN A 388 -4.39 -12.59 6.39
C ASN A 388 -3.86 -13.23 5.09
N SER A 389 -4.44 -14.35 4.63
CA SER A 389 -4.11 -14.89 3.30
C SER A 389 -4.65 -13.95 2.23
N ILE A 390 -5.96 -13.65 2.27
CA ILE A 390 -6.63 -12.78 1.30
C ILE A 390 -5.94 -11.41 1.20
N LEU A 391 -5.51 -10.82 2.32
CA LEU A 391 -4.76 -9.57 2.35
C LEU A 391 -3.35 -9.70 1.76
N ARG A 392 -2.64 -10.82 1.97
CA ARG A 392 -1.35 -11.07 1.31
C ARG A 392 -1.53 -11.32 -0.18
N ASP A 393 -2.54 -12.07 -0.58
CA ASP A 393 -2.82 -12.41 -1.98
C ASP A 393 -3.26 -11.15 -2.76
N ALA A 394 -4.10 -10.30 -2.15
CA ALA A 394 -4.46 -8.99 -2.69
C ALA A 394 -3.26 -8.02 -2.74
N LEU A 395 -2.40 -7.99 -1.72
CA LEU A 395 -1.18 -7.19 -1.73
C LEU A 395 -0.22 -7.65 -2.83
N ASN A 396 0.03 -8.96 -2.96
CA ASN A 396 0.86 -9.54 -4.01
C ASN A 396 0.28 -9.23 -5.41
N GLN A 397 -1.03 -9.32 -5.58
CA GLN A 397 -1.70 -8.96 -6.83
C GLN A 397 -1.58 -7.45 -7.14
N ALA A 398 -1.73 -6.58 -6.14
CA ALA A 398 -1.57 -5.14 -6.30
C ALA A 398 -0.12 -4.75 -6.64
N THR A 399 0.87 -5.33 -5.94
CA THR A 399 2.30 -5.17 -6.24
C THR A 399 2.63 -5.66 -7.65
N SER A 400 2.20 -6.87 -8.02
CA SER A 400 2.43 -7.41 -9.36
C SER A 400 1.77 -6.57 -10.47
N GLN A 401 0.57 -6.03 -10.24
CA GLN A 401 -0.06 -5.07 -11.17
C GLN A 401 0.69 -3.72 -11.22
N MET A 402 1.26 -3.26 -10.11
CA MET A 402 2.05 -2.03 -10.07
C MET A 402 3.38 -2.20 -10.81
N GLU A 403 4.12 -3.28 -10.54
CA GLU A 403 5.35 -3.66 -11.24
C GLU A 403 5.08 -3.89 -12.74
N SER A 404 3.96 -4.52 -13.10
CA SER A 404 3.56 -4.71 -14.50
C SER A 404 3.34 -3.37 -15.21
N LYS A 405 2.60 -2.43 -14.59
CA LYS A 405 2.38 -1.07 -15.13
C LYS A 405 3.68 -0.28 -15.23
N GLN A 406 4.49 -0.25 -14.17
CA GLN A 406 5.78 0.43 -14.16
C GLN A 406 6.74 -0.13 -15.22
N ASN A 407 6.76 -1.45 -15.44
CA ASN A 407 7.56 -2.06 -16.52
C ASN A 407 7.02 -1.71 -17.92
N ALA A 408 5.70 -1.62 -18.10
CA ALA A 408 5.10 -1.17 -19.36
C ALA A 408 5.39 0.33 -19.64
N GLU A 409 5.33 1.18 -18.61
CA GLU A 409 5.70 2.60 -18.70
C GLU A 409 7.20 2.77 -18.96
N LEU A 410 8.08 1.98 -18.31
CA LEU A 410 9.52 1.93 -18.62
C LEU A 410 9.81 1.44 -20.04
N ALA A 411 9.05 0.46 -20.54
CA ALA A 411 9.18 0.00 -21.93
C ALA A 411 8.75 1.09 -22.92
N LYS A 412 7.66 1.82 -22.62
CA LYS A 412 7.19 2.96 -23.42
C LYS A 412 8.19 4.12 -23.41
N LEU A 413 8.73 4.51 -22.25
CA LEU A 413 9.80 5.52 -22.15
C LEU A 413 11.06 5.10 -22.91
N ARG A 414 11.48 3.83 -22.82
CA ARG A 414 12.60 3.31 -23.62
C ARG A 414 12.32 3.39 -25.12
N GLN A 415 11.11 3.03 -25.56
CA GLN A 415 10.69 3.14 -26.95
C GLN A 415 10.65 4.60 -27.43
N GLU A 416 10.20 5.53 -26.61
CA GLU A 416 10.18 6.97 -26.89
C GLU A 416 11.59 7.55 -26.96
N CYS A 417 12.49 7.20 -26.03
CA CYS A 417 13.91 7.55 -26.12
C CYS A 417 14.57 6.98 -27.39
N SER A 418 14.30 5.72 -27.77
CA SER A 418 14.81 5.14 -29.02
C SER A 418 14.18 5.76 -30.27
N LYS A 419 12.95 6.28 -30.21
CA LYS A 419 12.33 7.03 -31.30
C LYS A 419 12.97 8.41 -31.45
N LEU A 420 13.09 9.16 -30.36
CA LEU A 420 13.74 10.48 -30.34
C LEU A 420 15.22 10.40 -30.75
N MET A 421 15.94 9.36 -30.33
CA MET A 421 17.32 9.13 -30.75
C MET A 421 17.44 8.89 -32.27
N ARG A 422 16.48 8.18 -32.88
CA ARG A 422 16.45 7.98 -34.33
C ARG A 422 16.04 9.25 -35.08
N GLU A 423 15.04 9.99 -34.58
CA GLU A 423 14.64 11.28 -35.14
C GLU A 423 15.78 12.30 -35.06
N LEU A 424 16.60 12.25 -34.02
CA LEU A 424 17.81 13.06 -33.87
C LEU A 424 18.91 12.63 -34.87
N SER A 425 19.14 11.33 -35.09
CA SER A 425 20.11 10.88 -36.11
C SER A 425 19.65 11.21 -37.53
N GLU A 426 18.37 10.97 -37.85
CA GLU A 426 17.77 11.34 -39.14
C GLU A 426 17.88 12.86 -39.39
N LYS A 427 17.61 13.69 -38.37
CA LYS A 427 17.81 15.15 -38.46
C LYS A 427 19.28 15.55 -38.59
N SER A 428 20.20 14.85 -37.93
CA SER A 428 21.64 15.09 -38.06
C SER A 428 22.15 14.75 -39.47
N GLU A 429 21.69 13.64 -40.06
CA GLU A 429 22.01 13.24 -41.43
C GLU A 429 21.44 14.24 -42.45
N VAL A 430 20.20 14.70 -42.28
CA VAL A 430 19.60 15.74 -43.14
C VAL A 430 20.38 17.06 -43.04
N LEU A 431 20.73 17.50 -41.83
CA LEU A 431 21.52 18.72 -41.63
C LEU A 431 22.91 18.61 -42.26
N GLN A 432 23.56 17.45 -42.17
CA GLN A 432 24.84 17.18 -42.82
C GLN A 432 24.72 17.20 -44.36
N GLN A 433 23.61 16.68 -44.92
CA GLN A 433 23.32 16.78 -46.36
C GLN A 433 23.06 18.23 -46.80
N GLU A 434 22.29 19.01 -46.02
CA GLU A 434 22.10 20.44 -46.30
C GLU A 434 23.41 21.23 -46.22
N GLU A 435 24.31 20.92 -45.30
CA GLU A 435 25.63 21.56 -45.21
C GLU A 435 26.52 21.21 -46.42
N GLN A 436 26.49 19.96 -46.89
CA GLN A 436 27.17 19.56 -48.14
C GLN A 436 26.56 20.27 -49.36
N GLN A 437 25.23 20.37 -49.45
CA GLN A 437 24.58 21.12 -50.52
C GLN A 437 24.96 22.61 -50.47
N ARG A 438 24.96 23.23 -49.29
CA ARG A 438 25.37 24.64 -49.07
C ARG A 438 26.79 24.88 -49.59
N LYS A 439 27.75 24.04 -49.21
CA LYS A 439 29.13 24.09 -49.73
C LYS A 439 29.18 23.93 -51.25
N SER A 440 28.33 23.08 -51.84
CA SER A 440 28.23 22.95 -53.30
C SER A 440 27.69 24.22 -53.99
N TRP A 441 26.79 24.96 -53.33
CA TRP A 441 26.24 26.22 -53.83
C TRP A 441 27.19 27.39 -53.64
N GLU A 442 27.91 27.43 -52.53
CA GLU A 442 29.00 28.38 -52.23
C GLU A 442 30.13 28.29 -53.27
N ILE A 443 30.56 27.08 -53.63
CA ILE A 443 31.54 26.85 -54.71
C ILE A 443 31.01 27.34 -56.07
N LYS A 444 29.72 27.14 -56.37
CA LYS A 444 29.09 27.64 -57.62
C LYS A 444 28.97 29.17 -57.61
N ALA A 445 28.66 29.78 -56.47
CA ALA A 445 28.58 31.22 -56.32
C ALA A 445 29.94 31.87 -56.59
N ALA A 446 31.00 31.41 -55.92
CA ALA A 446 32.36 31.89 -56.14
C ALA A 446 32.84 31.70 -57.59
N ALA A 447 32.39 30.64 -58.28
CA ALA A 447 32.68 30.44 -59.70
C ALA A 447 31.95 31.44 -60.61
N LEU A 448 30.71 31.81 -60.29
CA LEU A 448 29.93 32.82 -61.01
C LEU A 448 30.42 34.25 -60.72
N GLU A 449 30.81 34.56 -59.50
CA GLU A 449 31.48 35.81 -59.12
C GLU A 449 32.74 36.00 -59.95
N LYS A 450 33.62 34.99 -59.98
CA LYS A 450 34.86 35.00 -60.80
C LYS A 450 34.61 35.10 -62.31
N GLN A 451 33.49 34.55 -62.81
CA GLN A 451 33.07 34.74 -64.19
C GLN A 451 32.61 36.20 -64.44
N THR A 452 31.94 36.81 -63.46
CA THR A 452 31.45 38.19 -63.50
C THR A 452 32.61 39.18 -63.44
N GLU A 453 33.58 38.99 -62.53
CA GLU A 453 34.84 39.74 -62.48
C GLU A 453 35.56 39.72 -63.84
N LYS A 454 35.66 38.53 -64.47
CA LYS A 454 36.31 38.38 -65.77
C LYS A 454 35.56 39.08 -66.90
N LEU A 455 34.23 39.09 -66.87
CA LEU A 455 33.40 39.85 -67.82
C LEU A 455 33.54 41.36 -67.59
N GLN A 456 33.56 41.81 -66.34
CA GLN A 456 33.74 43.22 -66.00
C GLN A 456 35.14 43.71 -66.42
N ALA A 457 36.19 42.91 -66.22
CA ALA A 457 37.54 43.21 -66.68
C ALA A 457 37.62 43.34 -68.22
N SER A 458 36.96 42.45 -68.97
CA SER A 458 36.94 42.54 -70.44
C SER A 458 36.07 43.70 -70.96
N GLN A 459 35.00 44.07 -70.25
CA GLN A 459 34.25 45.29 -70.53
C GLN A 459 35.11 46.53 -70.30
N GLN A 460 35.88 46.59 -69.21
CA GLN A 460 36.78 47.69 -68.90
C GLN A 460 37.91 47.83 -69.94
N GLU A 461 38.47 46.70 -70.42
CA GLU A 461 39.45 46.69 -71.51
C GLU A 461 38.85 47.22 -72.83
N VAL A 462 37.64 46.79 -73.19
CA VAL A 462 36.92 47.29 -74.37
C VAL A 462 36.58 48.78 -74.23
N GLU A 463 36.17 49.24 -73.05
CA GLU A 463 35.90 50.66 -72.77
C GLU A 463 37.17 51.51 -72.93
N VAL A 464 38.32 51.06 -72.42
CA VAL A 464 39.62 51.74 -72.62
C VAL A 464 40.02 51.77 -74.10
N ILE A 465 39.77 50.70 -74.87
CA ILE A 465 40.03 50.67 -76.32
C ILE A 465 39.11 51.63 -77.08
N LEU A 466 37.83 51.71 -76.69
CA LEU A 466 36.86 52.63 -77.29
C LEU A 466 37.18 54.10 -76.95
N GLN A 467 37.54 54.40 -75.70
CA GLN A 467 37.99 55.72 -75.28
C GLN A 467 39.23 56.15 -76.08
N LYS A 468 40.24 55.27 -76.20
CA LYS A 468 41.42 55.57 -77.01
C LYS A 468 41.08 55.86 -78.47
N ARG A 469 40.14 55.12 -79.09
CA ARG A 469 39.66 55.41 -80.45
C ARG A 469 38.90 56.73 -80.53
N LEU A 470 38.14 57.10 -79.50
CA LEU A 470 37.44 58.39 -79.43
C LEU A 470 38.45 59.55 -79.35
N ASP A 471 39.52 59.39 -78.60
CA ASP A 471 40.63 60.34 -78.52
C ASP A 471 41.36 60.45 -79.89
N GLU A 472 41.70 59.31 -80.51
CA GLU A 472 42.31 59.24 -81.85
C GLU A 472 41.45 59.97 -82.92
N VAL A 473 40.13 59.72 -82.95
CA VAL A 473 39.18 60.40 -83.86
C VAL A 473 39.02 61.88 -83.53
N SER A 474 39.04 62.27 -82.26
CA SER A 474 39.02 63.69 -81.85
C SER A 474 40.28 64.42 -82.30
N ASP A 475 41.43 63.73 -82.29
CA ASP A 475 42.70 64.21 -82.81
C ASP A 475 42.69 64.38 -84.34
N GLU A 476 42.10 63.43 -85.08
CA GLU A 476 41.90 63.55 -86.52
C GLU A 476 40.90 64.65 -86.90
N LEU A 477 39.81 64.80 -86.15
CA LEU A 477 38.85 65.90 -86.32
C LEU A 477 39.52 67.27 -86.08
N ARG A 478 40.38 67.37 -85.06
CA ARG A 478 41.16 68.59 -84.79
C ARG A 478 42.20 68.88 -85.89
N LYS A 479 42.87 67.86 -86.43
CA LYS A 479 43.79 68.00 -87.58
C LYS A 479 43.06 68.46 -88.85
N THR A 480 41.94 67.82 -89.18
CA THR A 480 41.13 68.15 -90.37
C THR A 480 40.40 69.49 -90.26
N GLN A 481 39.94 69.89 -89.07
CA GLN A 481 39.43 71.24 -88.84
C GLN A 481 40.54 72.30 -89.02
N THR A 482 41.79 71.97 -88.68
CA THR A 482 42.94 72.87 -88.87
C THR A 482 43.34 72.98 -90.34
N SER A 483 43.37 71.87 -91.09
CA SER A 483 43.64 71.92 -92.54
C SER A 483 42.49 72.60 -93.31
N TYR A 484 41.23 72.42 -92.90
CA TYR A 484 40.09 73.15 -93.46
C TYR A 484 40.20 74.66 -93.23
N LYS A 485 40.62 75.10 -92.03
CA LYS A 485 40.90 76.53 -91.75
C LYS A 485 42.01 77.08 -92.65
N SER A 486 43.08 76.31 -92.89
CA SER A 486 44.14 76.71 -93.84
C SER A 486 43.59 76.83 -95.27
N LEU A 487 42.84 75.82 -95.73
CA LEU A 487 42.27 75.79 -97.08
C LEU A 487 41.28 76.95 -97.30
N LEU A 488 40.54 77.35 -96.27
CA LEU A 488 39.64 78.51 -96.31
C LEU A 488 40.43 79.83 -96.42
N ALA A 489 41.53 79.99 -95.68
CA ALA A 489 42.41 81.15 -95.82
C ALA A 489 43.12 81.20 -97.18
N ASP A 490 43.53 80.05 -97.73
CA ASP A 490 44.07 79.96 -99.09
C ASP A 490 42.99 80.25 -100.15
N ALA A 491 41.73 79.88 -99.92
CA ALA A 491 40.61 80.23 -100.79
C ALA A 491 40.28 81.74 -100.74
N GLU A 492 40.35 82.39 -99.57
CA GLU A 492 40.23 83.85 -99.46
C GLU A 492 41.38 84.58 -100.17
N LYS A 493 42.61 84.07 -100.05
CA LYS A 493 43.79 84.57 -100.77
C LYS A 493 43.66 84.38 -102.28
N ALA A 494 43.15 83.24 -102.76
CA ALA A 494 42.85 83.00 -104.16
C ALA A 494 41.72 83.93 -104.67
N LYS A 495 40.70 84.21 -103.86
CA LYS A 495 39.65 85.19 -104.17
C LYS A 495 40.20 86.62 -104.28
N GLY A 496 41.18 86.99 -103.45
CA GLY A 496 41.94 88.23 -103.60
C GLY A 496 42.73 88.30 -104.92
N GLN A 497 43.36 87.19 -105.33
CA GLN A 497 44.00 87.09 -106.64
C GLN A 497 43.00 87.17 -107.79
N GLN A 498 41.79 86.61 -107.62
CA GLN A 498 40.71 86.68 -108.61
C GLN A 498 40.18 88.11 -108.81
N GLN A 499 40.30 88.99 -107.81
CA GLN A 499 40.08 90.43 -107.97
C GLN A 499 41.09 91.08 -108.94
N GLY A 500 42.37 90.68 -108.88
CA GLY A 500 43.37 91.08 -109.88
C GLY A 500 43.10 90.52 -111.28
N ILE A 501 42.48 89.34 -111.38
CA ILE A 501 42.03 88.79 -112.67
C ILE A 501 40.86 89.61 -113.25
N ALA A 502 40.00 90.19 -112.43
CA ALA A 502 38.93 91.08 -112.90
C ALA A 502 39.48 92.37 -113.56
N GLU A 503 40.57 92.95 -113.05
CA GLU A 503 41.27 94.08 -113.70
C GLU A 503 41.89 93.69 -115.06
N LEU A 504 42.28 92.42 -115.23
CA LEU A 504 42.75 91.88 -116.51
C LEU A 504 41.57 91.58 -117.46
N GLN A 505 40.43 91.12 -116.96
CA GLN A 505 39.21 90.96 -117.77
C GLN A 505 38.66 92.29 -118.29
N ALA A 506 38.78 93.38 -117.53
CA ALA A 506 38.47 94.73 -118.04
C ALA A 506 39.31 95.12 -119.26
N LYS A 507 40.59 94.69 -119.31
CA LYS A 507 41.49 94.89 -120.46
C LYS A 507 41.23 93.90 -121.60
N LEU A 508 40.72 92.70 -121.29
CA LEU A 508 40.30 91.71 -122.30
C LEU A 508 39.05 92.16 -123.06
N LEU A 509 38.08 92.79 -122.38
CA LEU A 509 36.87 93.32 -123.03
C LEU A 509 37.18 94.41 -124.07
N SER A 510 38.25 95.19 -123.88
CA SER A 510 38.71 96.14 -124.90
C SER A 510 39.35 95.50 -126.14
N SER A 511 39.92 94.28 -126.05
CA SER A 511 40.45 93.56 -127.22
C SER A 511 39.44 92.60 -127.85
N GLU A 512 38.43 92.14 -127.11
CA GLU A 512 37.31 91.34 -127.63
C GLU A 512 36.53 92.08 -128.74
N ALA A 513 36.49 93.43 -128.67
CA ALA A 513 35.91 94.29 -129.69
C ALA A 513 36.61 94.16 -131.06
N GLU A 514 37.93 93.98 -131.10
CA GLU A 514 38.68 93.77 -132.36
C GLU A 514 38.53 92.33 -132.87
N VAL A 515 38.45 91.34 -131.97
CA VAL A 515 38.33 89.91 -132.32
C VAL A 515 36.96 89.58 -132.94
N LYS A 516 35.90 90.26 -132.51
CA LYS A 516 34.55 90.09 -133.09
C LYS A 516 34.45 90.43 -134.59
N SER A 517 35.43 91.15 -135.14
CA SER A 517 35.54 91.39 -136.60
C SER A 517 36.04 90.17 -137.40
N LYS A 518 36.59 89.13 -136.74
CA LYS A 518 37.22 87.96 -137.40
C LYS A 518 36.58 86.60 -137.08
N LEU A 519 35.49 86.56 -136.32
CA LEU A 519 34.91 85.29 -135.84
C LEU A 519 33.97 84.59 -136.86
N LEU A 520 33.75 85.17 -138.04
CA LEU A 520 32.80 84.64 -139.04
C LEU A 520 33.33 83.47 -139.91
N GLU A 521 34.58 83.04 -139.74
CA GLU A 521 35.26 82.13 -140.70
C GLU A 521 35.53 80.69 -140.19
N LEU A 522 35.14 80.30 -138.96
CA LEU A 522 35.60 79.03 -138.35
C LEU A 522 34.55 78.09 -137.72
N ASP A 523 33.25 78.22 -138.01
CA ASP A 523 32.18 77.38 -137.42
C ASP A 523 32.06 75.93 -138.00
N ASN A 524 33.18 75.30 -138.38
CA ASN A 524 33.21 74.06 -139.17
C ASN A 524 33.98 72.87 -138.51
N VAL A 525 34.21 72.88 -137.19
CA VAL A 525 34.94 71.79 -136.50
C VAL A 525 34.26 71.31 -135.19
N LYS A 526 32.98 71.65 -134.99
CA LYS A 526 32.19 71.35 -133.77
C LYS A 526 31.65 69.91 -133.73
N GLY A 527 32.50 68.90 -134.00
CA GLY A 527 32.04 67.55 -134.38
C GLY A 527 32.63 66.34 -133.65
N LYS A 528 33.37 66.50 -132.53
CA LYS A 528 34.07 65.37 -131.86
C LYS A 528 34.10 65.44 -130.33
N LEU A 529 32.94 65.41 -129.66
CA LEU A 529 32.86 65.13 -128.21
C LEU A 529 31.49 64.55 -127.81
N GLN A 530 31.17 63.34 -128.29
CA GLN A 530 29.88 62.67 -128.01
C GLN A 530 30.03 61.30 -127.32
N ASP A 531 31.26 60.81 -127.12
CA ASP A 531 31.55 59.48 -126.54
C ASP A 531 31.67 59.45 -125.00
N ALA A 532 30.84 60.26 -124.31
CA ALA A 532 30.72 60.26 -122.85
C ALA A 532 29.40 59.62 -122.36
N SER A 533 28.64 58.96 -123.24
CA SER A 533 27.31 58.41 -122.95
C SER A 533 27.32 57.01 -122.29
N SER A 534 28.50 56.41 -122.07
CA SER A 534 28.66 54.97 -121.80
C SER A 534 28.79 54.58 -120.32
N GLU A 535 28.88 55.53 -119.38
CA GLU A 535 29.00 55.20 -117.94
C GLU A 535 27.66 54.86 -117.27
N ASN A 536 26.53 55.34 -117.82
CA ASN A 536 25.23 55.32 -117.14
C ASN A 536 24.67 53.90 -116.89
N THR A 537 25.18 52.89 -117.57
CA THR A 537 24.77 51.48 -117.39
C THR A 537 25.38 50.81 -116.17
N LYS A 538 26.52 51.29 -115.63
CA LYS A 538 27.28 50.61 -114.56
C LYS A 538 26.76 50.88 -113.14
N LEU A 539 25.85 51.84 -112.95
CA LEU A 539 25.27 52.16 -111.64
C LEU A 539 24.05 51.31 -111.31
N LEU A 540 23.32 50.82 -112.31
CA LEU A 540 22.02 50.15 -112.15
C LEU A 540 22.13 48.74 -111.54
N GLU A 541 23.24 48.02 -111.77
CA GLU A 541 23.47 46.70 -111.15
C GLU A 541 23.87 46.80 -109.66
N ARG A 542 24.45 47.93 -109.22
CA ARG A 542 24.86 48.09 -107.81
C ARG A 542 23.68 48.24 -106.84
N MET A 543 22.57 48.83 -107.27
CA MET A 543 21.39 49.02 -106.39
C MET A 543 20.75 47.68 -106.00
N LYS A 544 20.53 46.78 -106.98
CA LYS A 544 19.92 45.45 -106.73
C LYS A 544 20.74 44.54 -105.81
N SER A 545 22.04 44.80 -105.65
CA SER A 545 22.92 44.05 -104.74
C SER A 545 22.74 44.46 -103.27
N ILE A 546 22.23 45.66 -103.01
CA ILE A 546 22.07 46.21 -101.65
C ILE A 546 20.73 45.80 -101.03
N GLU A 547 19.66 45.76 -101.83
CA GLU A 547 18.31 45.38 -101.37
C GLU A 547 18.28 43.95 -100.79
N ALA A 548 18.97 43.00 -101.45
CA ALA A 548 19.09 41.61 -101.00
C ALA A 548 19.82 41.41 -99.65
N LEU A 549 20.55 42.42 -99.16
CA LEU A 549 21.24 42.37 -97.85
C LEU A 549 20.40 42.95 -96.71
N LEU A 550 19.30 43.66 -97.00
CA LEU A 550 18.43 44.25 -95.97
C LEU A 550 17.39 43.26 -95.42
N GLU A 551 16.77 42.44 -96.28
CA GLU A 551 15.79 41.43 -95.84
C GLU A 551 16.41 40.36 -94.94
N ALA A 552 17.68 40.00 -95.17
CA ALA A 552 18.44 39.07 -94.34
C ALA A 552 18.66 39.56 -92.89
N GLY A 553 18.52 40.86 -92.62
CA GLY A 553 18.62 41.44 -91.29
C GLY A 553 17.35 41.31 -90.46
N GLN A 554 16.17 41.44 -91.09
CA GLN A 554 14.88 41.54 -90.36
C GLN A 554 14.47 40.24 -89.68
N MET A 555 14.85 39.08 -90.23
CA MET A 555 14.57 37.76 -89.64
C MET A 555 15.27 37.52 -88.29
N ARG A 556 16.28 38.30 -87.90
CA ARG A 556 17.05 38.11 -86.65
C ARG A 556 16.56 38.95 -85.46
N GLY A 557 15.59 39.85 -85.67
CA GLY A 557 14.96 40.62 -84.58
C GLY A 557 13.89 39.80 -83.84
N ALA A 558 12.92 39.29 -84.60
CA ALA A 558 11.68 38.67 -84.10
C ALA A 558 11.84 37.36 -83.30
N GLU A 559 13.06 36.84 -83.18
CA GLU A 559 13.39 35.69 -82.32
C GLU A 559 13.70 36.16 -80.88
N LYS A 560 14.49 37.24 -80.73
CA LYS A 560 14.85 37.80 -79.42
C LYS A 560 13.66 38.41 -78.68
N ASP A 561 12.74 39.05 -79.41
CA ASP A 561 11.55 39.65 -78.83
C ASP A 561 10.60 38.57 -78.27
N ARG A 562 10.57 37.37 -78.87
CA ARG A 562 9.80 36.23 -78.34
C ARG A 562 10.36 35.71 -77.02
N ASP A 563 11.66 35.53 -76.92
CA ASP A 563 12.30 35.04 -75.68
C ASP A 563 12.11 36.05 -74.53
N LEU A 564 12.24 37.35 -74.81
CA LEU A 564 11.97 38.40 -73.83
C LEU A 564 10.50 38.43 -73.38
N GLN A 565 9.56 38.23 -74.30
CA GLN A 565 8.14 38.21 -74.00
C GLN A 565 7.74 36.95 -73.21
N ALA A 566 8.32 35.78 -73.53
CA ALA A 566 8.12 34.54 -72.79
C ALA A 566 8.68 34.63 -71.35
N ALA A 567 9.84 35.26 -71.16
CA ALA A 567 10.42 35.50 -69.83
C ALA A 567 9.52 36.42 -68.97
N ASN A 568 9.06 37.55 -69.51
CA ASN A 568 8.13 38.46 -68.82
C ASN A 568 6.80 37.78 -68.47
N GLU A 569 6.26 36.93 -69.35
CA GLU A 569 5.05 36.14 -69.04
C GLU A 569 5.27 35.13 -67.92
N ALA A 570 6.45 34.49 -67.84
CA ALA A 570 6.79 33.57 -66.77
C ALA A 570 6.94 34.30 -65.42
N GLU A 571 7.65 35.43 -65.40
CA GLU A 571 7.84 36.25 -64.20
C GLU A 571 6.50 36.83 -63.68
N MET A 572 5.64 37.33 -64.57
CA MET A 572 4.29 37.78 -64.19
C MET A 572 3.43 36.65 -63.62
N LYS A 573 3.51 35.42 -64.17
CA LYS A 573 2.81 34.25 -63.61
C LYS A 573 3.36 33.85 -62.24
N GLN A 574 4.66 33.98 -62.02
CA GLN A 574 5.32 33.72 -60.72
C GLN A 574 4.99 34.79 -59.67
N LEU A 575 4.89 36.07 -60.07
CA LEU A 575 4.41 37.14 -59.19
C LEU A 575 2.91 36.97 -58.86
N GLN A 576 2.10 36.55 -59.83
CA GLN A 576 0.67 36.32 -59.64
C GLN A 576 0.39 35.11 -58.72
N SER A 577 1.13 34.00 -58.86
CA SER A 577 1.00 32.86 -57.94
C SER A 577 1.44 33.22 -56.52
N ARG A 578 2.56 33.94 -56.36
CA ARG A 578 3.03 34.44 -55.05
C ARG A 578 2.04 35.43 -54.40
N LEU A 579 1.39 36.29 -55.18
CA LEU A 579 0.35 37.19 -54.68
C LEU A 579 -0.90 36.42 -54.23
N GLN A 580 -1.30 35.38 -54.97
CA GLN A 580 -2.40 34.49 -54.59
C GLN A 580 -2.08 33.67 -53.34
N GLU A 581 -0.85 33.18 -53.20
CA GLU A 581 -0.36 32.48 -52.01
C GLU A 581 -0.37 33.39 -50.77
N ASN A 582 0.17 34.60 -50.88
CA ASN A 582 0.09 35.63 -49.82
C ASN A 582 -1.37 35.96 -49.46
N THR A 583 -2.28 36.02 -50.45
CA THR A 583 -3.72 36.27 -50.22
C THR A 583 -4.37 35.12 -49.45
N ASN A 584 -4.03 33.87 -49.78
CA ASN A 584 -4.50 32.70 -49.04
C ASN A 584 -3.96 32.69 -47.59
N GLN A 585 -2.69 33.05 -47.38
CA GLN A 585 -2.08 33.17 -46.05
C GLN A 585 -2.79 34.24 -45.19
N LEU A 586 -3.09 35.41 -45.78
CA LEU A 586 -3.88 36.45 -45.10
C LEU A 586 -5.29 35.96 -44.73
N LEU A 587 -5.97 35.22 -45.62
CA LEU A 587 -7.29 34.65 -45.34
C LEU A 587 -7.27 33.50 -44.30
N SER A 588 -6.15 32.81 -44.10
CA SER A 588 -5.99 31.91 -42.95
C SER A 588 -5.74 32.66 -41.64
N LEU A 589 -4.88 33.69 -41.64
CA LEU A 589 -4.58 34.49 -40.46
C LEU A 589 -5.79 35.32 -39.99
N GLU A 590 -6.61 35.82 -40.92
CA GLU A 590 -7.87 36.52 -40.61
C GLU A 590 -8.88 35.58 -39.95
N ARG A 591 -8.95 34.31 -40.40
CA ARG A 591 -9.80 33.28 -39.80
C ARG A 591 -9.32 32.89 -38.40
N GLU A 592 -8.02 32.62 -38.22
CA GLU A 592 -7.42 32.34 -36.91
C GLU A 592 -7.64 33.51 -35.94
N ALA A 593 -7.48 34.75 -36.40
CA ALA A 593 -7.77 35.95 -35.62
C ALA A 593 -9.26 36.12 -35.28
N MET A 594 -10.18 35.52 -36.05
CA MET A 594 -11.61 35.47 -35.74
C MET A 594 -11.92 34.38 -34.71
N GLU A 595 -11.41 33.16 -34.91
CA GLU A 595 -11.56 32.02 -33.99
C GLU A 595 -10.99 32.34 -32.60
N LEU A 596 -9.83 33.01 -32.52
CA LEU A 596 -9.24 33.47 -31.25
C LEU A 596 -10.11 34.55 -30.56
N ARG A 597 -10.78 35.44 -31.31
CA ARG A 597 -11.72 36.43 -30.75
C ARG A 597 -12.97 35.75 -30.20
N GLU A 598 -13.52 34.77 -30.91
CA GLU A 598 -14.66 33.99 -30.44
C GLU A 598 -14.32 33.18 -29.18
N ALA A 599 -13.14 32.54 -29.15
CA ALA A 599 -12.66 31.83 -27.96
C ALA A 599 -12.52 32.75 -26.73
N VAL A 600 -11.98 33.97 -26.92
CA VAL A 600 -11.90 35.00 -25.86
C VAL A 600 -13.29 35.45 -25.41
N GLU A 601 -14.23 35.68 -26.33
CA GLU A 601 -15.59 36.11 -25.96
C GLU A 601 -16.39 35.00 -25.26
N GLN A 602 -16.25 33.75 -25.70
CA GLN A 602 -16.77 32.59 -24.98
C GLN A 602 -16.19 32.49 -23.56
N GLN A 603 -14.91 32.79 -23.36
CA GLN A 603 -14.28 32.76 -22.05
C GLN A 603 -14.73 33.92 -21.16
N LYS A 604 -15.03 35.11 -21.71
CA LYS A 604 -15.70 36.19 -20.97
C LYS A 604 -17.11 35.81 -20.56
N MET A 605 -17.90 35.20 -21.45
CA MET A 605 -19.25 34.71 -21.12
C MET A 605 -19.20 33.69 -19.99
N LYS A 606 -18.31 32.68 -20.08
CA LYS A 606 -18.06 31.71 -19.00
C LYS A 606 -17.63 32.37 -17.68
N ASN A 607 -16.84 33.44 -17.73
CA ASN A 607 -16.43 34.19 -16.53
C ASN A 607 -17.58 34.98 -15.91
N ASN A 608 -18.46 35.59 -16.72
CA ASN A 608 -19.66 36.28 -16.26
C ASN A 608 -20.69 35.31 -15.69
N ASP A 609 -20.90 34.15 -16.33
CA ASP A 609 -21.68 33.02 -15.81
C ASP A 609 -21.22 32.58 -14.42
N LEU A 610 -19.89 32.46 -14.23
CA LEU A 610 -19.29 32.09 -12.95
C LEU A 610 -19.46 33.18 -11.89
N ARG A 611 -19.37 34.46 -12.28
CA ARG A 611 -19.68 35.61 -11.39
C ARG A 611 -21.14 35.62 -10.97
N GLU A 612 -22.08 35.40 -11.89
CA GLU A 612 -23.51 35.35 -11.58
C GLU A 612 -23.84 34.17 -10.66
N LYS A 613 -23.27 32.98 -10.92
CA LYS A 613 -23.43 31.78 -10.07
C LYS A 613 -22.82 31.99 -8.68
N ASN A 614 -21.64 32.62 -8.59
CA ASN A 614 -21.00 32.95 -7.32
C ASN A 614 -21.79 34.01 -6.53
N TRP A 615 -22.28 35.06 -7.19
CA TRP A 615 -23.15 36.06 -6.59
C TRP A 615 -24.45 35.45 -6.04
N LYS A 616 -25.15 34.61 -6.82
CA LYS A 616 -26.36 33.89 -6.36
C LYS A 616 -26.06 32.93 -5.20
N ALA A 617 -24.90 32.29 -5.17
CA ALA A 617 -24.49 31.46 -4.04
C ALA A 617 -24.25 32.31 -2.77
N MET A 618 -23.67 33.51 -2.93
CA MET A 618 -23.45 34.46 -1.83
C MET A 618 -24.76 35.09 -1.33
N GLU A 619 -25.69 35.40 -2.23
CA GLU A 619 -27.05 35.85 -1.88
C GLU A 619 -27.84 34.76 -1.13
N ALA A 620 -27.80 33.51 -1.60
CA ALA A 620 -28.41 32.38 -0.91
C ALA A 620 -27.79 32.15 0.48
N LEU A 621 -26.47 32.32 0.63
CA LEU A 621 -25.78 32.20 1.92
C LEU A 621 -26.19 33.33 2.88
N ALA A 622 -26.28 34.57 2.41
CA ALA A 622 -26.76 35.70 3.22
C ALA A 622 -28.23 35.54 3.65
N VAL A 623 -29.08 34.93 2.82
CA VAL A 623 -30.46 34.57 3.20
C VAL A 623 -30.47 33.49 4.29
N VAL A 624 -29.61 32.47 4.19
CA VAL A 624 -29.49 31.42 5.23
C VAL A 624 -28.96 31.99 6.55
N GLU A 625 -27.97 32.89 6.49
CA GLU A 625 -27.40 33.60 7.65
C GLU A 625 -28.48 34.44 8.36
N LYS A 626 -29.21 35.28 7.62
CA LYS A 626 -30.33 36.07 8.17
C LYS A 626 -31.45 35.21 8.76
N VAL A 627 -31.79 34.08 8.13
CA VAL A 627 -32.77 33.13 8.68
C VAL A 627 -32.24 32.43 9.95
N CYS A 628 -30.93 32.32 10.12
CA CYS A 628 -30.31 31.86 11.36
C CYS A 628 -30.43 32.92 12.47
N GLU A 629 -30.09 34.18 12.18
CA GLU A 629 -30.24 35.31 13.11
C GLU A 629 -31.70 35.49 13.58
N GLU A 630 -32.66 35.46 12.66
CA GLU A 630 -34.09 35.57 12.97
C GLU A 630 -34.57 34.44 13.90
N LYS A 631 -34.12 33.19 13.67
CA LYS A 631 -34.41 32.06 14.57
C LYS A 631 -33.76 32.23 15.94
N LEU A 632 -32.55 32.76 16.00
CA LEU A 632 -31.83 33.01 17.27
C LEU A 632 -32.57 34.08 18.09
N LEU A 633 -33.04 35.15 17.45
CA LEU A 633 -33.86 36.18 18.08
C LEU A 633 -35.22 35.65 18.57
N VAL A 634 -35.88 34.77 17.81
CA VAL A 634 -37.12 34.11 18.26
C VAL A 634 -36.87 33.18 19.46
N ALA A 635 -35.79 32.40 19.44
CA ALA A 635 -35.42 31.54 20.56
C ALA A 635 -35.06 32.35 21.83
N ALA A 636 -34.38 33.49 21.67
CA ALA A 636 -34.09 34.41 22.77
C ALA A 636 -35.38 34.97 23.41
N LYS A 637 -36.34 35.43 22.60
CA LYS A 637 -37.65 35.91 23.09
C LYS A 637 -38.46 34.81 23.78
N ALA A 638 -38.52 33.61 23.20
CA ALA A 638 -39.22 32.48 23.81
C ALA A 638 -38.63 32.10 25.18
N LYS A 639 -37.30 32.20 25.34
CA LYS A 639 -36.63 32.02 26.65
C LYS A 639 -37.01 33.11 27.65
N GLU A 640 -37.10 34.37 27.21
CA GLU A 640 -37.48 35.50 28.06
C GLU A 640 -38.96 35.44 28.48
N GLU A 641 -39.86 35.11 27.56
CA GLU A 641 -41.28 34.86 27.85
C GLU A 641 -41.47 33.70 28.84
N LEU A 642 -40.72 32.60 28.70
CA LEU A 642 -40.78 31.47 29.62
C LEU A 642 -40.22 31.81 31.02
N ALA A 643 -39.18 32.66 31.08
CA ALA A 643 -38.69 33.20 32.36
C ALA A 643 -39.72 34.11 33.05
N GLN A 644 -40.41 34.97 32.30
CA GLN A 644 -41.50 35.82 32.82
C GLN A 644 -42.71 34.99 33.30
N GLN A 645 -43.06 33.90 32.58
CA GLN A 645 -44.09 32.96 33.01
C GLN A 645 -43.69 32.24 34.30
N LEU A 646 -42.41 31.84 34.44
CA LEU A 646 -41.90 31.20 35.66
C LEU A 646 -41.96 32.15 36.86
N ASP A 647 -41.51 33.40 36.73
CA ASP A 647 -41.59 34.40 37.81
C ASP A 647 -43.04 34.74 38.19
N THR A 648 -43.94 34.82 37.20
CA THR A 648 -45.38 34.99 37.43
C THR A 648 -45.97 33.81 38.21
N LEU A 649 -45.64 32.57 37.83
CA LEU A 649 -46.11 31.36 38.50
C LEU A 649 -45.54 31.23 39.92
N GLN A 650 -44.27 31.57 40.12
CA GLN A 650 -43.63 31.62 41.44
C GLN A 650 -44.31 32.66 42.33
N SER A 651 -44.60 33.85 41.80
CA SER A 651 -45.31 34.92 42.52
C SER A 651 -46.75 34.54 42.88
N GLN A 652 -47.51 33.94 41.95
CA GLN A 652 -48.86 33.42 42.20
C GLN A 652 -48.85 32.29 43.24
N THR A 653 -47.85 31.40 43.21
CA THR A 653 -47.73 30.31 44.19
C THR A 653 -47.37 30.85 45.57
N LYS A 654 -46.43 31.81 45.66
CA LYS A 654 -46.13 32.56 46.89
C LYS A 654 -47.40 33.19 47.48
N GLN A 655 -48.18 33.91 46.67
CA GLN A 655 -49.43 34.54 47.11
C GLN A 655 -50.48 33.53 47.57
N THR A 656 -50.70 32.46 46.81
CA THR A 656 -51.72 31.44 47.09
C THR A 656 -51.43 30.72 48.41
N LEU A 657 -50.17 30.31 48.63
CA LEU A 657 -49.75 29.64 49.85
C LEU A 657 -49.89 30.52 51.10
N LEU A 658 -49.52 31.81 51.02
CA LEU A 658 -49.74 32.77 52.11
C LEU A 658 -51.24 33.01 52.39
N SER A 659 -52.09 33.02 51.36
CA SER A 659 -53.55 33.18 51.54
C SER A 659 -54.21 31.95 52.18
N ALA A 660 -53.67 30.75 51.97
CA ALA A 660 -54.17 29.51 52.55
C ALA A 660 -53.74 29.32 54.02
N PHE A 661 -52.62 29.93 54.43
CA PHE A 661 -52.07 29.82 55.78
C PHE A 661 -51.72 31.21 56.36
N PRO A 662 -52.72 32.08 56.64
CA PRO A 662 -52.51 33.48 57.02
C PRO A 662 -51.82 33.67 58.38
N GLU A 663 -51.71 32.63 59.22
CA GLU A 663 -50.94 32.64 60.47
C GLU A 663 -49.41 32.49 60.23
N VAL A 664 -48.97 32.16 59.01
CA VAL A 664 -47.58 31.85 58.67
C VAL A 664 -46.87 33.05 58.05
N THR A 665 -46.10 33.78 58.87
CA THR A 665 -45.32 34.95 58.42
C THR A 665 -43.94 34.53 57.89
N VAL A 666 -43.66 34.82 56.61
CA VAL A 666 -42.39 34.55 55.89
C VAL A 666 -41.93 35.82 55.19
N SER A 667 -40.61 36.08 55.11
CA SER A 667 -40.07 37.23 54.37
C SER A 667 -40.26 37.05 52.86
N SER A 668 -40.92 37.99 52.18
CA SER A 668 -41.18 37.90 50.73
C SER A 668 -39.94 38.07 49.84
N GLN A 669 -38.84 38.57 50.40
CA GLN A 669 -37.66 39.08 49.67
C GLN A 669 -36.58 38.01 49.38
N GLN A 670 -36.92 36.72 49.51
CA GLN A 670 -36.03 35.59 49.27
C GLN A 670 -36.29 34.90 47.92
N ASP A 671 -35.25 34.25 47.39
CA ASP A 671 -35.33 33.32 46.26
C ASP A 671 -36.39 32.23 46.50
N TYR A 672 -37.03 31.77 45.43
CA TYR A 672 -38.27 31.00 45.53
C TYR A 672 -38.14 29.68 46.31
N ASP A 673 -37.08 28.91 46.09
CA ASP A 673 -36.89 27.62 46.77
C ASP A 673 -36.58 27.79 48.27
N THR A 674 -35.75 28.78 48.62
CA THR A 674 -35.45 29.14 50.02
C THR A 674 -36.71 29.59 50.74
N TRP A 675 -37.49 30.47 50.10
CA TRP A 675 -38.77 30.95 50.60
C TRP A 675 -39.76 29.79 50.85
N LEU A 676 -39.88 28.87 49.88
CA LEU A 676 -40.81 27.74 49.94
C LEU A 676 -40.42 26.76 51.06
N GLN A 677 -39.12 26.61 51.32
CA GLN A 677 -38.61 25.79 52.42
C GLN A 677 -38.89 26.42 53.80
N GLU A 678 -38.68 27.74 53.97
CA GLU A 678 -39.02 28.46 55.21
C GLU A 678 -40.54 28.43 55.47
N PHE A 679 -41.36 28.64 54.43
CA PHE A 679 -42.82 28.55 54.50
C PHE A 679 -43.28 27.15 54.94
N LYS A 680 -42.71 26.09 54.35
CA LYS A 680 -43.03 24.70 54.69
C LYS A 680 -42.72 24.39 56.16
N GLU A 681 -41.58 24.83 56.67
CA GLU A 681 -41.17 24.56 58.05
C GLU A 681 -42.09 25.26 59.07
N LYS A 682 -42.41 26.54 58.86
CA LYS A 682 -43.33 27.30 59.72
C LYS A 682 -44.76 26.75 59.66
N THR A 683 -45.25 26.37 58.48
CA THR A 683 -46.59 25.77 58.32
C THR A 683 -46.70 24.43 59.07
N MET A 684 -45.66 23.59 59.05
CA MET A 684 -45.60 22.37 59.86
C MET A 684 -45.51 22.62 61.38
N GLY A 685 -45.18 23.85 61.81
CA GLY A 685 -45.29 24.29 63.20
C GLY A 685 -46.76 24.53 63.60
N VAL A 686 -47.44 25.41 62.86
CA VAL A 686 -48.86 25.78 63.11
C VAL A 686 -49.77 24.55 63.04
N LEU A 687 -49.61 23.70 62.01
CA LEU A 687 -50.49 22.55 61.80
C LEU A 687 -50.40 21.48 62.92
N LYS A 688 -49.30 21.45 63.69
CA LYS A 688 -49.18 20.58 64.89
C LYS A 688 -49.98 21.09 66.09
N GLN A 689 -50.36 22.36 66.11
CA GLN A 689 -51.08 23.00 67.22
C GLN A 689 -52.60 22.96 67.01
N GLN A 690 -53.07 22.78 65.78
CA GLN A 690 -54.48 22.83 65.38
C GLN A 690 -55.17 21.46 65.28
N MET A 691 -54.63 20.42 65.94
CA MET A 691 -55.14 19.03 65.86
C MET A 691 -55.95 18.61 67.11
N ILE A 692 -56.76 19.52 67.67
CA ILE A 692 -57.73 19.24 68.74
C ILE A 692 -59.03 20.00 68.45
N THR A 693 -60.18 19.34 68.68
CA THR A 693 -61.57 19.87 68.60
C THR A 693 -62.30 19.73 67.25
N THR A 694 -62.83 18.52 67.04
CA THR A 694 -64.24 18.22 66.67
C THR A 694 -64.96 18.98 65.54
N GLU A 695 -65.52 18.19 64.62
CA GLU A 695 -66.37 18.57 63.47
C GLU A 695 -67.68 17.70 63.51
N PRO A 696 -68.62 17.77 62.54
CA PRO A 696 -69.62 18.81 62.29
C PRO A 696 -71.08 18.31 62.48
N LEU A 697 -72.10 19.14 62.15
CA LEU A 697 -73.33 18.60 61.55
C LEU A 697 -74.13 19.59 60.66
N ASP A 698 -74.74 19.00 59.63
CA ASP A 698 -76.03 19.32 58.97
C ASP A 698 -76.04 20.04 57.60
N SER A 699 -76.26 19.24 56.55
CA SER A 699 -76.57 19.71 55.17
C SER A 699 -77.16 18.62 54.25
N ALA A 700 -77.69 17.52 54.79
CA ALA A 700 -77.80 16.22 54.12
C ALA A 700 -78.59 16.16 52.79
N LEU A 701 -79.50 17.10 52.52
CA LEU A 701 -80.24 17.15 51.24
C LEU A 701 -79.55 17.99 50.16
N LYS A 702 -78.86 19.08 50.51
CA LYS A 702 -77.95 19.75 49.56
C LYS A 702 -76.75 18.86 49.24
N LEU A 703 -76.30 18.08 50.23
CA LEU A 703 -75.20 17.13 50.09
C LEU A 703 -75.41 16.15 48.93
N LYS A 704 -76.63 15.68 48.62
CA LYS A 704 -76.82 14.67 47.56
C LYS A 704 -76.63 15.24 46.14
N GLU A 705 -77.23 16.39 45.85
CA GLU A 705 -77.06 17.07 44.54
C GLU A 705 -75.64 17.64 44.39
N ALA A 706 -75.05 18.13 45.49
CA ALA A 706 -73.64 18.49 45.55
C ALA A 706 -72.73 17.26 45.34
N VAL A 707 -73.04 16.09 45.89
CA VAL A 707 -72.24 14.85 45.72
C VAL A 707 -72.37 14.29 44.30
N GLU A 708 -73.54 14.38 43.66
CA GLU A 708 -73.70 13.94 42.27
C GLU A 708 -72.93 14.84 41.29
N THR A 709 -72.98 16.17 41.48
CA THR A 709 -72.18 17.12 40.69
C THR A 709 -70.69 17.12 41.04
N GLN A 710 -70.34 16.90 42.31
CA GLN A 710 -68.96 16.66 42.76
C GLN A 710 -68.43 15.34 42.18
N SER A 711 -69.25 14.30 42.04
CA SER A 711 -68.84 13.03 41.45
C SER A 711 -68.55 13.16 39.95
N THR A 712 -69.33 13.96 39.21
CA THR A 712 -69.02 14.24 37.80
C THR A 712 -67.77 15.12 37.65
N LEU A 713 -67.66 16.19 38.45
CA LEU A 713 -66.45 17.04 38.46
C LEU A 713 -65.21 16.27 38.91
N GLN A 714 -65.33 15.36 39.88
CA GLN A 714 -64.24 14.48 40.30
C GLN A 714 -63.84 13.52 39.18
N ALA A 715 -64.80 12.92 38.47
CA ALA A 715 -64.50 12.05 37.33
C ALA A 715 -63.82 12.81 36.17
N GLU A 716 -64.20 14.07 35.93
CA GLU A 716 -63.51 14.96 34.98
C GLU A 716 -62.11 15.33 35.48
N CYS A 717 -61.95 15.71 36.75
CA CYS A 717 -60.64 15.96 37.35
C CYS A 717 -59.73 14.72 37.35
N GLU A 718 -60.26 13.51 37.51
CA GLU A 718 -59.52 12.25 37.40
C GLU A 718 -59.11 11.95 35.95
N GLN A 719 -59.96 12.29 34.97
CA GLN A 719 -59.59 12.24 33.55
C GLN A 719 -58.50 13.27 33.21
N TYR A 720 -58.63 14.54 33.62
CA TYR A 720 -57.58 15.54 33.44
C TYR A 720 -56.27 15.14 34.14
N ARG A 721 -56.34 14.57 35.35
CA ARG A 721 -55.17 14.07 36.08
C ARG A 721 -54.50 12.90 35.37
N THR A 722 -55.28 12.04 34.72
CA THR A 722 -54.76 10.95 33.86
C THR A 722 -54.08 11.52 32.62
N ILE A 723 -54.73 12.43 31.90
CA ILE A 723 -54.17 13.08 30.69
C ILE A 723 -52.90 13.87 31.03
N LEU A 724 -52.85 14.55 32.18
CA LEU A 724 -51.65 15.22 32.66
C LEU A 724 -50.53 14.23 33.00
N ALA A 725 -50.82 13.10 33.67
CA ALA A 725 -49.83 12.07 33.95
C ALA A 725 -49.31 11.37 32.67
N GLU A 726 -50.16 11.20 31.65
CA GLU A 726 -49.79 10.67 30.34
C GLU A 726 -48.95 11.65 29.51
N THR A 727 -49.30 12.94 29.52
CA THR A 727 -48.53 13.99 28.80
C THR A 727 -47.21 14.32 29.50
N GLU A 728 -47.18 14.36 30.83
CA GLU A 728 -45.93 14.41 31.62
C GLU A 728 -45.08 13.14 31.39
N GLY A 729 -45.71 11.97 31.27
CA GLY A 729 -45.06 10.72 30.88
C GLY A 729 -44.44 10.77 29.48
N MET A 730 -45.16 11.33 28.51
CA MET A 730 -44.66 11.54 27.15
C MET A 730 -43.52 12.56 27.11
N LEU A 731 -43.62 13.66 27.87
CA LEU A 731 -42.58 14.68 27.97
C LEU A 731 -41.30 14.12 28.61
N ARG A 732 -41.41 13.34 29.69
CA ARG A 732 -40.26 12.64 30.30
C ARG A 732 -39.63 11.62 29.34
N ASN A 733 -40.43 10.88 28.56
CA ASN A 733 -39.89 9.98 27.54
C ASN A 733 -39.15 10.76 26.42
N LEU A 734 -39.68 11.91 26.01
CA LEU A 734 -39.04 12.77 25.00
C LEU A 734 -37.75 13.40 25.54
N GLN A 735 -37.76 13.89 26.78
CA GLN A 735 -36.56 14.40 27.46
C GLN A 735 -35.47 13.32 27.51
N ASN A 736 -35.79 12.12 28.03
CA ASN A 736 -34.86 11.01 28.08
C ASN A 736 -34.31 10.66 26.67
N SER A 737 -35.17 10.64 25.65
CA SER A 737 -34.75 10.36 24.26
C SER A 737 -33.80 11.43 23.70
N VAL A 738 -33.99 12.70 24.06
CA VAL A 738 -33.10 13.80 23.65
C VAL A 738 -31.78 13.75 24.43
N GLU A 739 -31.82 13.44 25.73
CA GLU A 739 -30.62 13.23 26.54
C GLU A 739 -29.81 12.02 26.04
N GLU A 740 -30.46 10.90 25.69
CA GLU A 740 -29.82 9.73 25.08
C GLU A 740 -29.19 10.07 23.71
N GLU A 741 -29.89 10.80 22.84
CA GLU A 741 -29.29 11.26 21.57
C GLU A 741 -28.15 12.25 21.79
N GLU A 742 -28.24 13.18 22.75
CA GLU A 742 -27.16 14.12 23.08
C GLU A 742 -25.90 13.37 23.56
N GLN A 743 -26.04 12.33 24.38
CA GLN A 743 -24.92 11.47 24.78
C GLN A 743 -24.32 10.71 23.58
N VAL A 744 -25.16 10.22 22.65
CA VAL A 744 -24.68 9.58 21.41
C VAL A 744 -23.92 10.59 20.53
N TRP A 745 -24.38 11.83 20.43
CA TRP A 745 -23.68 12.88 19.66
C TRP A 745 -22.38 13.33 20.35
N LYS A 746 -22.36 13.45 21.69
CA LYS A 746 -21.12 13.68 22.46
C LYS A 746 -20.10 12.57 22.25
N ALA A 747 -20.51 11.30 22.34
CA ALA A 747 -19.62 10.15 22.12
C ALA A 747 -19.07 10.08 20.69
N LYS A 748 -19.86 10.46 19.68
CA LYS A 748 -19.39 10.62 18.29
C LYS A 748 -18.39 11.77 18.15
N LEU A 749 -18.64 12.91 18.81
CA LEU A 749 -17.75 14.06 18.79
C LEU A 749 -16.39 13.74 19.40
N THR A 750 -16.36 13.12 20.59
CA THR A 750 -15.10 12.71 21.24
C THR A 750 -14.35 11.66 20.42
N ALA A 751 -15.04 10.67 19.84
CA ALA A 751 -14.39 9.70 18.96
C ALA A 751 -13.80 10.34 17.69
N SER A 752 -14.48 11.34 17.10
CA SER A 752 -13.96 12.11 15.97
C SER A 752 -12.79 13.00 16.35
N GLU A 753 -12.77 13.52 17.58
CA GLU A 753 -11.66 14.33 18.10
C GLU A 753 -10.43 13.47 18.43
N GLU A 754 -10.62 12.28 19.00
CA GLU A 754 -9.55 11.28 19.19
C GLU A 754 -8.94 10.82 17.86
N GLU A 755 -9.75 10.56 16.82
CA GLU A 755 -9.24 10.22 15.49
C GLU A 755 -8.52 11.40 14.82
N LEU A 756 -9.00 12.65 15.02
CA LEU A 756 -8.31 13.85 14.58
C LEU A 756 -6.95 14.01 15.27
N GLN A 757 -6.88 13.86 16.60
CA GLN A 757 -5.62 13.90 17.36
C GLN A 757 -4.64 12.80 16.91
N LYS A 758 -5.15 11.59 16.67
CA LYS A 758 -4.37 10.46 16.12
C LYS A 758 -3.82 10.75 14.72
N SER A 759 -4.60 11.35 13.83
CA SER A 759 -4.11 11.76 12.50
C SER A 759 -3.09 12.90 12.58
N HIS A 760 -3.26 13.85 13.51
CA HIS A 760 -2.29 14.91 13.79
C HIS A 760 -0.96 14.34 14.32
N LEU A 761 -0.98 13.33 15.18
CA LEU A 761 0.23 12.62 15.64
C LEU A 761 0.92 11.87 14.49
N GLN A 762 0.16 11.27 13.58
CA GLN A 762 0.71 10.63 12.37
C GLN A 762 1.33 11.66 11.42
N LEU A 763 0.66 12.80 11.16
CA LEU A 763 1.20 13.90 10.36
C LEU A 763 2.51 14.43 10.94
N LYS A 764 2.57 14.67 12.26
CA LYS A 764 3.81 15.10 12.93
C LYS A 764 4.93 14.07 12.87
N SER A 765 4.60 12.77 12.83
CA SER A 765 5.58 11.70 12.60
C SER A 765 6.06 11.63 11.15
N LEU A 766 5.19 11.93 10.17
CA LEU A 766 5.56 12.03 8.76
C LEU A 766 6.43 13.27 8.50
N GLU A 767 6.07 14.41 9.08
CA GLU A 767 6.82 15.67 9.06
C GLU A 767 8.26 15.47 9.57
N GLY A 768 8.44 14.83 10.74
CA GLY A 768 9.77 14.49 11.26
C GLY A 768 10.57 13.53 10.38
N MET A 769 9.92 12.64 9.62
CA MET A 769 10.61 11.80 8.62
C MET A 769 10.97 12.60 7.36
N VAL A 770 10.15 13.56 6.94
CA VAL A 770 10.46 14.47 5.81
C VAL A 770 11.63 15.39 6.17
N GLU A 771 11.68 15.95 7.38
CA GLU A 771 12.83 16.73 7.85
C GLU A 771 14.11 15.87 7.89
N LYS A 772 14.01 14.62 8.37
CA LYS A 772 15.16 13.71 8.35
C LYS A 772 15.63 13.40 6.92
N LEU A 773 14.72 13.05 6.01
CA LEU A 773 15.05 12.78 4.61
C LEU A 773 15.67 14.01 3.92
N LYS A 774 15.24 15.23 4.29
CA LYS A 774 15.82 16.49 3.82
C LYS A 774 17.25 16.69 4.33
N ALA A 775 17.54 16.34 5.59
CA ALA A 775 18.90 16.36 6.13
C ALA A 775 19.79 15.28 5.49
N ASP A 776 19.27 14.06 5.31
CA ASP A 776 19.98 12.96 4.63
C ASP A 776 20.27 13.32 3.15
N LEU A 777 19.37 14.07 2.47
CA LEU A 777 19.60 14.62 1.14
C LEU A 777 20.73 15.68 1.13
N GLN A 778 20.73 16.62 2.09
CA GLN A 778 21.80 17.62 2.22
C GLN A 778 23.17 16.97 2.49
N ASN A 779 23.21 15.91 3.32
CA ASN A 779 24.42 15.11 3.53
C ASN A 779 24.86 14.39 2.24
N THR A 780 23.89 13.93 1.42
CA THR A 780 24.17 13.30 0.13
C THR A 780 24.72 14.29 -0.89
N ASP A 781 24.25 15.53 -0.90
CA ASP A 781 24.78 16.59 -1.78
C ASP A 781 26.20 17.01 -1.37
N GLN A 782 26.48 17.17 -0.07
CA GLN A 782 27.85 17.37 0.42
C GLN A 782 28.80 16.22 0.03
N LEU A 783 28.30 14.98 -0.01
CA LEU A 783 29.09 13.84 -0.46
C LEU A 783 29.39 13.91 -1.97
N LYS A 784 28.42 14.36 -2.81
CA LYS A 784 28.66 14.60 -4.25
C LYS A 784 29.72 15.67 -4.47
N ASP A 785 29.67 16.77 -3.73
CA ASP A 785 30.66 17.85 -3.84
C ASP A 785 32.07 17.33 -3.50
N TYR A 786 32.19 16.49 -2.47
CA TYR A 786 33.45 15.83 -2.11
C TYR A 786 33.91 14.81 -3.16
N THR A 787 33.00 14.01 -3.72
CA THR A 787 33.32 13.09 -4.83
C THR A 787 33.79 13.85 -6.06
N SER A 788 33.10 14.92 -6.46
CA SER A 788 33.47 15.75 -7.62
C SER A 788 34.83 16.43 -7.43
N LEU A 789 35.18 16.83 -6.20
CA LEU A 789 36.51 17.34 -5.88
C LEU A 789 37.61 16.26 -6.04
N LEU A 790 37.35 15.01 -5.63
CA LEU A 790 38.28 13.91 -5.87
C LEU A 790 38.38 13.53 -7.36
N GLU A 791 37.28 13.55 -8.09
CA GLU A 791 37.25 13.31 -9.54
C GLU A 791 38.08 14.37 -10.28
N ALA A 792 37.92 15.66 -9.93
CA ALA A 792 38.71 16.74 -10.49
C ALA A 792 40.21 16.64 -10.15
N GLN A 793 40.57 16.15 -8.95
CA GLN A 793 41.97 15.85 -8.60
C GLN A 793 42.53 14.66 -9.40
N LEU A 794 41.75 13.60 -9.59
CA LEU A 794 42.13 12.43 -10.40
C LEU A 794 42.32 12.80 -11.87
N GLU A 795 41.42 13.59 -12.45
CA GLU A 795 41.54 14.10 -13.82
C GLU A 795 42.80 14.98 -13.98
N ASN A 796 43.07 15.88 -13.04
CA ASN A 796 44.27 16.72 -13.06
C ASN A 796 45.57 15.90 -12.95
N HIS A 797 45.59 14.85 -12.11
CA HIS A 797 46.72 13.92 -12.04
C HIS A 797 46.87 13.08 -13.32
N LEU A 798 45.78 12.64 -13.94
CA LEU A 798 45.79 11.93 -15.22
C LEU A 798 46.31 12.80 -16.36
N GLU A 799 45.83 14.04 -16.47
CA GLU A 799 46.27 14.98 -17.49
C GLU A 799 47.75 15.35 -17.29
N THR A 800 48.18 15.61 -16.05
CA THR A 800 49.60 15.83 -15.70
C THR A 800 50.46 14.64 -16.15
N ALA A 801 50.13 13.42 -15.73
CA ALA A 801 50.86 12.21 -16.11
C ALA A 801 50.82 11.93 -17.63
N SER A 802 49.75 12.35 -18.32
CA SER A 802 49.68 12.28 -19.79
C SER A 802 50.64 13.26 -20.46
N SER A 803 50.79 14.47 -19.92
CA SER A 803 51.70 15.49 -20.42
C SER A 803 53.17 15.11 -20.21
N GLU A 804 53.49 14.52 -19.05
CA GLU A 804 54.80 13.93 -18.75
C GLU A 804 55.11 12.79 -19.73
N ARG A 805 54.18 11.84 -19.93
CA ARG A 805 54.32 10.76 -20.92
C ARG A 805 54.51 11.30 -22.34
N GLN A 806 53.82 12.37 -22.72
CA GLN A 806 54.00 13.01 -24.03
C GLN A 806 55.39 13.65 -24.15
N ASN A 807 55.92 14.25 -23.08
CA ASN A 807 57.26 14.83 -23.07
C ASN A 807 58.35 13.75 -23.13
N TYR A 808 58.24 12.69 -22.32
CA TYR A 808 59.13 11.52 -22.44
C TYR A 808 59.09 10.87 -23.83
N THR A 809 57.94 10.89 -24.50
CA THR A 809 57.83 10.40 -25.90
C THR A 809 58.66 11.26 -26.85
N LYS A 810 58.56 12.60 -26.76
CA LYS A 810 59.37 13.55 -27.55
C LYS A 810 60.87 13.40 -27.26
N GLU A 811 61.24 13.22 -25.99
CA GLU A 811 62.64 13.00 -25.59
C GLU A 811 63.19 11.69 -26.18
N VAL A 812 62.41 10.61 -26.16
CA VAL A 812 62.78 9.32 -26.79
C VAL A 812 62.88 9.44 -28.32
N GLU A 813 62.06 10.27 -28.96
CA GLU A 813 62.17 10.56 -30.41
C GLU A 813 63.45 11.34 -30.73
N VAL A 814 63.79 12.38 -29.96
CA VAL A 814 65.04 13.13 -30.11
C VAL A 814 66.27 12.24 -29.86
N LEU A 815 66.24 11.39 -28.84
CA LEU A 815 67.32 10.44 -28.55
C LEU A 815 67.49 9.38 -29.66
N ARG A 816 66.39 8.92 -30.30
CA ARG A 816 66.45 8.05 -31.48
C ARG A 816 67.06 8.74 -32.68
N GLN A 817 66.71 9.99 -32.93
CA GLN A 817 67.27 10.79 -34.02
C GLN A 817 68.79 10.96 -33.82
N LEU A 818 69.22 11.38 -32.62
CA LEU A 818 70.63 11.53 -32.27
C LEU A 818 71.42 10.22 -32.37
N LEU A 819 70.80 9.10 -31.98
CA LEU A 819 71.38 7.76 -32.14
C LEU A 819 71.54 7.41 -33.62
N SER A 820 70.55 7.68 -34.47
CA SER A 820 70.62 7.45 -35.92
C SER A 820 71.71 8.29 -36.58
N GLU A 821 71.87 9.56 -36.19
CA GLU A 821 72.94 10.43 -36.68
C GLU A 821 74.32 9.91 -36.24
N SER A 822 74.46 9.41 -35.02
CA SER A 822 75.71 8.77 -34.55
C SER A 822 76.03 7.47 -35.28
N GLN A 823 75.01 6.68 -35.65
CA GLN A 823 75.12 5.45 -36.43
C GLN A 823 75.58 5.74 -37.87
N GLU A 824 75.04 6.78 -38.49
CA GLU A 824 75.45 7.25 -39.82
C GLU A 824 76.88 7.79 -39.82
N GLN A 825 77.24 8.60 -38.83
CA GLN A 825 78.62 9.08 -38.63
C GLN A 825 79.62 7.92 -38.44
N LEU A 826 79.23 6.87 -37.70
CA LEU A 826 80.06 5.69 -37.49
C LEU A 826 80.31 4.90 -38.78
N GLU A 827 79.27 4.67 -39.60
CA GLU A 827 79.42 4.00 -40.91
C GLU A 827 80.16 4.89 -41.93
N ALA A 828 80.01 6.21 -41.88
CA ALA A 828 80.80 7.15 -42.68
C ALA A 828 82.30 7.08 -42.31
N ALA A 829 82.62 7.14 -41.01
CA ALA A 829 84.00 7.01 -40.52
C ALA A 829 84.62 5.64 -40.88
N LYS A 830 83.82 4.57 -40.80
CA LYS A 830 84.21 3.19 -41.15
C LYS A 830 84.44 3.00 -42.65
N THR A 831 83.64 3.63 -43.51
CA THR A 831 83.84 3.59 -44.97
C THR A 831 85.05 4.41 -45.41
N GLU A 832 85.29 5.59 -44.81
CA GLU A 832 86.51 6.36 -45.06
C GLU A 832 87.77 5.65 -44.51
N MET A 833 87.69 5.01 -43.34
CA MET A 833 88.78 4.13 -42.84
C MET A 833 89.05 2.97 -43.81
N GLN A 834 88.01 2.37 -44.40
CA GLN A 834 88.18 1.33 -45.41
C GLN A 834 88.80 1.87 -46.72
N LYS A 835 88.49 3.12 -47.09
CA LYS A 835 89.10 3.81 -48.24
C LYS A 835 90.59 4.12 -47.96
N GLN A 836 90.92 4.71 -46.82
CA GLN A 836 92.31 4.94 -46.40
C GLN A 836 93.11 3.63 -46.28
N SER A 837 92.48 2.54 -45.84
CA SER A 837 93.09 1.20 -45.85
C SER A 837 93.42 0.71 -47.27
N LYS A 838 92.52 0.90 -48.24
CA LYS A 838 92.77 0.58 -49.67
C LYS A 838 93.88 1.46 -50.25
N GLU A 839 93.88 2.76 -49.95
CA GLU A 839 94.91 3.72 -50.36
C GLU A 839 96.28 3.35 -49.76
N LEU A 840 96.35 2.97 -48.49
CA LEU A 840 97.57 2.47 -47.84
C LEU A 840 98.08 1.16 -48.44
N VAL A 841 97.21 0.25 -48.85
CA VAL A 841 97.60 -0.97 -49.59
C VAL A 841 98.17 -0.60 -50.96
N LEU A 842 97.53 0.31 -51.70
CA LEU A 842 98.04 0.78 -53.00
C LEU A 842 99.40 1.47 -52.87
N ILE A 843 99.58 2.35 -51.87
CA ILE A 843 100.87 2.99 -51.57
C ILE A 843 101.93 1.96 -51.21
N ARG A 844 101.61 0.95 -50.38
CA ARG A 844 102.54 -0.14 -50.05
C ARG A 844 102.93 -0.96 -51.29
N GLN A 845 102.00 -1.18 -52.22
CA GLN A 845 102.30 -1.87 -53.47
C GLN A 845 103.19 -1.02 -54.39
N GLN A 846 102.88 0.26 -54.61
CA GLN A 846 103.74 1.19 -55.36
C GLN A 846 105.14 1.31 -54.74
N PHE A 847 105.25 1.29 -53.41
CA PHE A 847 106.55 1.28 -52.73
C PHE A 847 107.31 -0.03 -52.93
N SER A 848 106.59 -1.16 -53.02
CA SER A 848 107.18 -2.47 -53.33
C SER A 848 107.66 -2.55 -54.78
N GLU A 849 106.88 -2.02 -55.72
CA GLU A 849 107.23 -1.90 -57.14
C GLU A 849 108.46 -0.97 -57.31
N MET A 850 108.47 0.19 -56.66
CA MET A 850 109.64 1.09 -56.62
C MET A 850 110.88 0.42 -56.02
N MET A 851 110.74 -0.37 -54.94
CA MET A 851 111.84 -1.14 -54.37
C MET A 851 112.35 -2.24 -55.31
N SER A 852 111.47 -2.90 -56.08
CA SER A 852 111.91 -3.85 -57.11
C SER A 852 112.64 -3.16 -58.27
N HIS A 853 112.19 -1.98 -58.72
CA HIS A 853 112.91 -1.19 -59.72
C HIS A 853 114.27 -0.69 -59.24
N LEU A 854 114.45 -0.46 -57.93
CA LEU A 854 115.77 -0.17 -57.33
C LEU A 854 116.65 -1.41 -57.18
N GLN A 855 116.10 -2.63 -57.20
CA GLN A 855 116.89 -3.88 -57.17
C GLN A 855 117.25 -4.40 -58.58
N ASP A 856 116.38 -4.23 -59.57
CA ASP A 856 116.67 -4.56 -60.98
C ASP A 856 117.51 -3.46 -61.69
N GLY A 857 117.64 -2.28 -61.07
CA GLY A 857 118.12 -1.06 -61.72
C GLY A 857 119.62 -0.72 -61.66
N GLU A 858 120.48 -1.54 -61.03
CA GLU A 858 121.88 -1.13 -60.76
C GLU A 858 122.98 -2.19 -61.02
N VAL A 859 123.12 -2.66 -62.28
CA VAL A 859 124.40 -3.24 -62.76
C VAL A 859 124.74 -2.84 -64.22
N ALA A 860 124.93 -1.54 -64.50
CA ALA A 860 125.80 -1.05 -65.59
C ALA A 860 125.96 0.50 -65.61
N GLY A 861 127.20 1.01 -65.50
CA GLY A 861 127.56 2.37 -65.93
C GLY A 861 127.96 3.35 -64.81
N LEU A 862 129.27 3.54 -64.62
CA LEU A 862 129.86 4.45 -63.63
C LEU A 862 130.02 5.88 -64.16
N GLN A 863 129.60 6.89 -63.38
CA GLN A 863 130.47 8.03 -63.01
C GLN A 863 129.93 8.76 -61.76
N ALA A 864 130.78 9.53 -61.08
CA ALA A 864 130.60 9.90 -59.67
C ALA A 864 130.45 11.41 -59.41
N ASP A 865 129.71 11.75 -58.35
CA ASP A 865 129.83 13.02 -57.61
C ASP A 865 129.51 12.79 -56.10
N PRO A 866 130.27 13.30 -55.11
CA PRO A 866 130.09 12.92 -53.70
C PRO A 866 129.59 14.05 -52.79
N SER A 867 128.27 14.20 -52.56
CA SER A 867 127.77 15.07 -51.47
C SER A 867 126.35 14.80 -50.91
N GLN A 868 126.29 14.09 -49.76
CA GLN A 868 125.22 14.14 -48.72
C GLN A 868 123.78 13.66 -49.09
N PRO A 869 122.85 13.48 -48.11
CA PRO A 869 123.00 12.76 -46.84
C PRO A 869 121.83 11.75 -46.62
N GLY A 870 121.80 10.65 -47.38
CA GLY A 870 120.67 9.70 -47.40
C GLY A 870 120.18 9.10 -46.06
N PRO A 871 121.04 8.61 -45.13
CA PRO A 871 120.57 7.78 -44.01
C PRO A 871 119.71 8.52 -42.96
N LEU A 872 119.96 9.81 -42.73
CA LEU A 872 119.37 10.53 -41.60
C LEU A 872 117.88 10.82 -41.81
N LYS A 873 117.48 11.21 -43.03
CA LYS A 873 116.09 11.60 -43.32
C LYS A 873 115.13 10.41 -43.22
N LEU A 874 115.55 9.23 -43.67
CA LEU A 874 114.82 7.97 -43.48
C LEU A 874 114.75 7.57 -42.00
N LYS A 875 115.82 7.75 -41.23
CA LYS A 875 115.80 7.47 -39.78
C LYS A 875 114.80 8.36 -39.04
N THR A 876 114.78 9.67 -39.32
CA THR A 876 113.80 10.59 -38.71
C THR A 876 112.36 10.29 -39.15
N GLN A 877 112.13 9.82 -40.38
CA GLN A 877 110.80 9.34 -40.80
C GLN A 877 110.41 8.02 -40.13
N LEU A 878 111.37 7.13 -39.87
CA LEU A 878 111.12 5.90 -39.12
C LEU A 878 110.75 6.23 -37.66
N GLU A 879 111.52 7.08 -36.99
CA GLU A 879 111.26 7.57 -35.63
C GLU A 879 109.90 8.31 -35.54
N GLN A 880 109.52 9.09 -36.56
CA GLN A 880 108.19 9.71 -36.63
C GLN A 880 107.05 8.69 -36.82
N ASN A 881 107.25 7.65 -37.63
CA ASN A 881 106.27 6.59 -37.83
C ASN A 881 106.14 5.67 -36.59
N GLU A 882 107.24 5.43 -35.88
CA GLU A 882 107.28 4.68 -34.63
C GLU A 882 106.51 5.43 -33.53
N VAL A 883 106.76 6.73 -33.38
CA VAL A 883 105.97 7.62 -32.48
C VAL A 883 104.50 7.76 -32.90
N LEU A 884 104.17 7.61 -34.20
CA LEU A 884 102.78 7.55 -34.65
C LEU A 884 102.12 6.20 -34.33
N LEU A 885 102.85 5.10 -34.48
CA LEU A 885 102.39 3.75 -34.15
C LEU A 885 102.17 3.59 -32.63
N GLU A 886 103.06 4.13 -31.79
CA GLU A 886 102.87 4.22 -30.34
C GLU A 886 101.59 5.00 -29.98
N LYS A 887 101.35 6.15 -30.62
CA LYS A 887 100.12 6.93 -30.41
C LYS A 887 98.87 6.17 -30.86
N GLU A 888 98.92 5.46 -31.99
CA GLU A 888 97.82 4.63 -32.44
C GLU A 888 97.58 3.46 -31.47
N GLN A 889 98.63 2.83 -30.95
CA GLN A 889 98.54 1.75 -29.98
C GLN A 889 97.96 2.23 -28.64
N VAL A 890 98.35 3.41 -28.16
CA VAL A 890 97.74 4.06 -26.97
C VAL A 890 96.26 4.39 -27.22
N LEU A 891 95.89 4.87 -28.41
CA LEU A 891 94.48 5.12 -28.76
C LEU A 891 93.67 3.82 -28.80
N ARG A 892 94.20 2.74 -29.41
CA ARG A 892 93.58 1.41 -29.41
C ARG A 892 93.41 0.86 -27.98
N GLN A 893 94.40 1.07 -27.11
CA GLN A 893 94.35 0.62 -25.71
C GLN A 893 93.31 1.40 -24.90
N LYS A 894 93.18 2.72 -25.13
CA LYS A 894 92.11 3.55 -24.55
C LYS A 894 90.71 3.13 -25.03
N LEU A 895 90.56 2.86 -26.32
CA LEU A 895 89.28 2.42 -26.89
C LEU A 895 88.84 1.05 -26.35
N ALA A 896 89.79 0.14 -26.11
CA ALA A 896 89.51 -1.14 -25.46
C ALA A 896 89.05 -0.97 -24.00
N GLN A 897 89.65 -0.05 -23.26
CA GLN A 897 89.26 0.27 -21.89
C GLN A 897 87.85 0.91 -21.82
N GLU A 898 87.52 1.81 -22.75
CA GLU A 898 86.18 2.40 -22.87
C GLU A 898 85.11 1.35 -23.20
N LEU A 899 85.45 0.34 -24.02
CA LEU A 899 84.56 -0.78 -24.34
C LEU A 899 84.33 -1.70 -23.12
N GLU A 900 85.38 -1.99 -22.33
CA GLU A 900 85.27 -2.76 -21.10
C GLU A 900 84.42 -2.02 -20.03
N GLU A 901 84.57 -0.70 -19.91
CA GLU A 901 83.76 0.12 -18.99
C GLU A 901 82.29 0.24 -19.43
N ALA A 902 82.03 0.30 -20.74
CA ALA A 902 80.68 0.21 -21.30
C ALA A 902 80.05 -1.18 -21.05
N GLN A 903 80.80 -2.26 -21.24
CA GLN A 903 80.33 -3.63 -20.97
C GLN A 903 80.04 -3.84 -19.47
N GLY A 904 80.90 -3.35 -18.58
CA GLY A 904 80.66 -3.35 -17.14
C GLY A 904 79.41 -2.54 -16.73
N SER A 905 79.11 -1.46 -17.46
CA SER A 905 77.90 -0.65 -17.26
C SER A 905 76.63 -1.37 -17.72
N ALA A 906 76.68 -2.08 -18.85
CA ALA A 906 75.57 -2.92 -19.31
C ALA A 906 75.22 -4.03 -18.30
N CYS A 907 76.23 -4.72 -17.74
CA CYS A 907 76.01 -5.74 -16.70
C CYS A 907 75.36 -5.16 -15.43
N ARG A 908 75.75 -3.95 -15.00
CA ARG A 908 75.12 -3.26 -13.86
C ARG A 908 73.64 -2.99 -14.12
N LEU A 909 73.29 -2.46 -15.29
CA LEU A 909 71.90 -2.19 -15.69
C LEU A 909 71.06 -3.49 -15.76
N GLN A 910 71.61 -4.56 -16.32
CA GLN A 910 70.92 -5.86 -16.35
C GLN A 910 70.63 -6.41 -14.95
N THR A 911 71.59 -6.27 -14.01
CA THR A 911 71.41 -6.68 -12.61
C THR A 911 70.27 -5.91 -11.93
N GLU A 912 70.16 -4.61 -12.17
CA GLU A 912 69.10 -3.78 -11.59
C GLU A 912 67.73 -4.07 -12.22
N VAL A 913 67.67 -4.44 -13.51
CA VAL A 913 66.44 -4.92 -14.18
C VAL A 913 65.95 -6.26 -13.62
N GLU A 914 66.86 -7.20 -13.32
CA GLU A 914 66.49 -8.46 -12.68
C GLU A 914 65.99 -8.26 -11.24
N LYS A 915 66.61 -7.34 -10.49
CA LYS A 915 66.17 -6.90 -9.16
C LYS A 915 64.78 -6.23 -9.19
N LEU A 916 64.48 -5.41 -10.21
CA LEU A 916 63.15 -4.84 -10.42
C LEU A 916 62.11 -5.93 -10.72
N ARG A 917 62.41 -6.92 -11.56
CA ARG A 917 61.53 -8.09 -11.78
C ARG A 917 61.29 -8.89 -10.50
N LEU A 918 62.27 -9.03 -9.62
CA LEU A 918 62.07 -9.68 -8.32
C LEU A 918 61.13 -8.86 -7.41
N SER A 919 61.17 -7.52 -7.48
CA SER A 919 60.20 -6.66 -6.78
C SER A 919 58.79 -6.72 -7.40
N GLU A 920 58.66 -6.88 -8.72
CA GLU A 920 57.39 -7.08 -9.42
C GLU A 920 56.72 -8.39 -8.98
N ASN A 921 57.50 -9.47 -8.84
CA ASN A 921 57.00 -10.75 -8.32
C ASN A 921 56.56 -10.68 -6.84
N ALA A 922 57.06 -9.73 -6.06
CA ALA A 922 56.59 -9.53 -4.68
C ALA A 922 55.14 -9.05 -4.61
N ALA A 923 54.61 -8.41 -5.67
CA ALA A 923 53.20 -8.01 -5.73
C ALA A 923 52.22 -9.21 -5.73
N VAL A 924 52.70 -10.42 -6.00
CA VAL A 924 51.89 -11.65 -6.04
C VAL A 924 51.48 -12.12 -4.63
N SER A 925 52.23 -11.80 -3.57
CA SER A 925 51.87 -12.21 -2.19
C SER A 925 50.57 -11.57 -1.68
N ASN A 926 50.21 -10.39 -2.22
CA ASN A 926 48.91 -9.73 -1.97
C ASN A 926 47.71 -10.64 -2.29
N THR A 927 47.89 -11.66 -3.14
CA THR A 927 46.84 -12.64 -3.47
C THR A 927 46.43 -13.49 -2.25
N GLU A 928 47.36 -13.82 -1.36
CA GLU A 928 47.08 -14.61 -0.15
C GLU A 928 46.40 -13.74 0.92
N GLU A 929 46.84 -12.49 1.07
CA GLU A 929 46.18 -11.53 1.97
C GLU A 929 44.74 -11.24 1.51
N ALA A 930 44.51 -11.08 0.20
CA ALA A 930 43.18 -10.93 -0.38
C ALA A 930 42.27 -12.15 -0.12
N GLN A 931 42.81 -13.37 -0.17
CA GLN A 931 42.06 -14.58 0.18
C GLN A 931 41.71 -14.62 1.67
N HIS A 932 42.64 -14.28 2.56
CA HIS A 932 42.40 -14.26 4.00
C HIS A 932 41.41 -13.14 4.42
N LEU A 933 41.45 -11.98 3.76
CA LEU A 933 40.44 -10.92 3.91
C LEU A 933 39.06 -11.39 3.41
N LYS A 934 38.99 -12.09 2.28
CA LYS A 934 37.74 -12.68 1.77
C LYS A 934 37.15 -13.71 2.76
N GLU A 935 37.97 -14.58 3.33
CA GLU A 935 37.53 -15.51 4.38
C GLU A 935 36.98 -14.80 5.62
N ARG A 936 37.62 -13.70 6.07
CA ARG A 936 37.12 -12.89 7.18
C ARG A 936 35.75 -12.27 6.85
N LEU A 937 35.62 -11.70 5.65
CA LEU A 937 34.36 -11.11 5.17
C LEU A 937 33.22 -12.14 5.08
N GLU A 938 33.50 -13.38 4.68
CA GLU A 938 32.50 -14.46 4.68
C GLU A 938 32.11 -14.93 6.09
N LYS A 939 33.08 -14.97 7.02
CA LYS A 939 32.85 -15.27 8.45
C LYS A 939 32.02 -14.17 9.13
N GLU A 940 32.29 -12.89 8.84
CA GLU A 940 31.48 -11.76 9.31
C GLU A 940 30.07 -11.77 8.70
N LYS A 941 29.92 -11.97 7.38
CA LYS A 941 28.61 -12.09 6.73
C LYS A 941 27.77 -13.22 7.36
N LYS A 942 28.40 -14.35 7.71
CA LYS A 942 27.73 -15.43 8.44
C LYS A 942 27.33 -14.98 9.86
N LEU A 943 28.24 -14.41 10.63
CA LEU A 943 27.95 -13.89 11.98
C LEU A 943 26.80 -12.88 11.96
N THR A 944 26.80 -11.91 11.03
CA THR A 944 25.71 -10.93 10.87
C THR A 944 24.38 -11.60 10.55
N LYS A 945 24.36 -12.63 9.71
CA LYS A 945 23.16 -13.41 9.39
C LYS A 945 22.64 -14.19 10.61
N ASP A 946 23.53 -14.81 11.36
CA ASP A 946 23.19 -15.58 12.56
C ASP A 946 22.70 -14.64 13.70
N LEU A 947 23.29 -13.44 13.82
CA LEU A 947 22.82 -12.35 14.70
C LEU A 947 21.45 -11.83 14.30
N GLY A 948 21.19 -11.66 12.99
CA GLY A 948 19.86 -11.29 12.47
C GLY A 948 18.79 -12.33 12.81
N GLN A 949 19.11 -13.62 12.71
CA GLN A 949 18.20 -14.70 13.13
C GLN A 949 17.98 -14.73 14.66
N ALA A 950 19.01 -14.44 15.46
CA ALA A 950 18.89 -14.32 16.90
C ALA A 950 18.02 -13.12 17.31
N ALA A 951 18.20 -11.96 16.65
CA ALA A 951 17.39 -10.77 16.85
C ALA A 951 15.91 -10.99 16.48
N ALA A 952 15.64 -11.65 15.34
CA ALA A 952 14.29 -12.02 14.93
C ALA A 952 13.59 -12.93 15.96
N LYS A 953 14.30 -13.95 16.47
CA LYS A 953 13.78 -14.84 17.53
C LYS A 953 13.53 -14.10 18.85
N LEU A 954 14.41 -13.16 19.23
CA LEU A 954 14.19 -12.31 20.41
C LEU A 954 12.99 -11.36 20.24
N GLN A 955 12.78 -10.83 19.03
CA GLN A 955 11.64 -9.98 18.71
C GLN A 955 10.31 -10.77 18.72
N GLU A 956 10.32 -12.02 18.22
CA GLU A 956 9.19 -12.94 18.32
C GLU A 956 8.88 -13.30 19.77
N LEU A 957 9.89 -13.61 20.59
CA LEU A 957 9.72 -13.92 22.02
C LEU A 957 9.24 -12.69 22.83
N LEU A 958 9.70 -11.49 22.48
CA LEU A 958 9.19 -10.22 23.03
C LEU A 958 7.72 -10.01 22.66
N LYS A 959 7.32 -10.30 21.41
CA LYS A 959 5.92 -10.20 21.01
C LYS A 959 5.04 -11.19 21.77
N VAL A 960 5.45 -12.47 21.88
CA VAL A 960 4.71 -13.50 22.63
C VAL A 960 4.56 -13.12 24.11
N THR A 961 5.60 -12.59 24.74
CA THR A 961 5.53 -12.14 26.14
C THR A 961 4.71 -10.86 26.32
N GLN A 962 4.70 -9.95 25.34
CA GLN A 962 3.84 -8.76 25.33
C GLN A 962 2.35 -9.12 25.12
N ASP A 963 2.05 -10.07 24.23
CA ASP A 963 0.70 -10.61 24.00
C ASP A 963 0.19 -11.37 25.25
N GLN A 964 1.06 -12.08 25.96
CA GLN A 964 0.73 -12.73 27.23
C GLN A 964 0.46 -11.69 28.34
N LEU A 965 1.29 -10.67 28.47
CA LEU A 965 1.09 -9.57 29.41
C LEU A 965 -0.22 -8.79 29.13
N ALA A 966 -0.62 -8.66 27.86
CA ALA A 966 -1.91 -8.07 27.49
C ALA A 966 -3.09 -8.94 27.96
N LYS A 967 -3.02 -10.27 27.78
CA LYS A 967 -4.02 -11.22 28.30
C LYS A 967 -4.12 -11.18 29.82
N GLU A 968 -2.99 -11.10 30.52
CA GLU A 968 -2.97 -10.98 31.99
C GLU A 968 -3.54 -9.64 32.48
N ARG A 969 -3.34 -8.55 31.75
CA ARG A 969 -4.01 -7.27 32.03
C ARG A 969 -5.52 -7.37 31.83
N GLU A 970 -5.99 -8.10 30.81
CA GLU A 970 -7.42 -8.37 30.62
C GLU A 970 -8.02 -9.25 31.74
N THR A 971 -7.35 -10.33 32.16
CA THR A 971 -7.86 -11.18 33.24
C THR A 971 -7.87 -10.43 34.57
N VAL A 972 -6.84 -9.62 34.87
CA VAL A 972 -6.84 -8.73 36.03
C VAL A 972 -7.93 -7.65 35.94
N LYS A 973 -8.27 -7.14 34.75
CA LYS A 973 -9.40 -6.21 34.57
C LYS A 973 -10.74 -6.90 34.87
N LYS A 974 -10.98 -8.07 34.27
CA LYS A 974 -12.18 -8.89 34.49
C LYS A 974 -12.34 -9.33 35.96
N LEU A 975 -11.26 -9.70 36.62
CA LEU A 975 -11.25 -10.04 38.06
C LEU A 975 -11.48 -8.82 38.97
N LYS A 976 -11.13 -7.60 38.54
CA LYS A 976 -11.49 -6.37 39.27
C LYS A 976 -12.95 -6.01 39.08
N GLU A 977 -13.47 -6.16 37.86
CA GLU A 977 -14.90 -5.96 37.56
C GLU A 977 -15.76 -6.93 38.39
N GLN A 978 -15.39 -8.21 38.44
CA GLN A 978 -16.01 -9.24 39.29
C GLN A 978 -15.79 -9.06 40.81
N LEU A 979 -14.96 -8.12 41.25
CA LEU A 979 -14.76 -7.75 42.66
C LEU A 979 -15.52 -6.44 43.01
N GLN A 980 -16.18 -5.83 42.03
CA GLN A 980 -16.87 -4.55 42.14
C GLN A 980 -18.39 -4.68 41.89
N GLU A 981 -18.85 -5.84 41.43
CA GLU A 981 -20.24 -6.34 41.51
C GLU A 981 -20.51 -7.04 42.86
#